data_AF-A0A1Y1XFW6-F1
#
_entry.id   AF-A0A1Y1XFW6-F1
#
_cell.length_a   1.000
_cell.length_b   1.000
_cell.length_c   1.000
_cell.angle_alpha   90.00
_cell.angle_beta   90.00
_cell.angle_gamma   90.00
#
_symmetry.space_group_name_H-M   'P 1'
#
loop_
_entity.id
_entity.type
_entity.pdbx_description
1 polymer ?
#
loop_
_entity_poly.entity_id
_entity_poly.type
_entity_poly.pdbx_seq_one_letter_code
_entity_poly.pdbx_strand_id
1 'polypeptide(L)'
;MNNFNFLILFISLVFINIEKTIAIDSFFKTYGNVTRTELFEKTDFKVPTIKINLNETEYTTLFLSFQCNRDCSPNFLKRNEKCYTAPWVDLNYALNRCINKKYIDISNISPKDSQLVNSVNANSHNVTLSEFENMITTYSNFTLEEIFSHPYHLTDIPSTEFETNNASMNFKLEKEDYFFPQVKFSFGGRSTKAYSKLSYNINIKNGGLLFGCKQLRLRAEVVDPSFLREKMAYDLHNVIGLPSLSANFARLYINDTFMGFYLLRDAFKSQWVENNFGEKNTKHIYKCDEGSHSIYNCKNDDDNIDTNKDKDYKKFIEQLDKAKSREDLEKFFDVKTFIRWQAARYLFGSWDHKTNGPNNVIYLYHNTVTEKDMWIPLLYDFDMNFGHTHTKTNRTFSEEIYDPNNKLFTLLKLNDENPEILSLLQEYMKQVFNPLVLVTRVNQLKVFIEKYIKEDRTPDAEGKLPGRFDKTFKSVRDTFDYNDFKKNTEFTTIRAKQYNSNIEYDTTIILGIKQWIIERFKFVCSHYKFDCSYSDTFFETKYANYTVDEIRKEQRNTGCNGSGYSCCIFPETQSYNGKSNWGVEGNQWCVLTDKQIPNKIVTPDKECWSYLESKIPCCQDPRTKIKKIDEKGKEWGEENNEKCGITKNQYVKQCPDYATGYSCCYECNIVYNDGHDWGIENGKWCSIPYSCNKK
;
A
#
# COMPACT_ATOMS: atom_id res chain seq x y z
N MET A 1 56.26 60.92 17.47
CA MET A 1 54.86 60.48 17.46
C MET A 1 54.87 58.95 17.48
N ASN A 2 54.25 58.37 18.51
CA ASN A 2 53.57 57.05 18.59
C ASN A 2 54.17 55.87 17.78
N ASN A 3 54.39 54.66 18.30
CA ASN A 3 53.61 53.94 19.30
C ASN A 3 54.42 52.75 19.85
N PHE A 4 54.14 52.42 21.11
CA PHE A 4 54.65 51.28 21.86
C PHE A 4 54.07 49.94 21.35
N ASN A 5 54.94 48.94 21.26
CA ASN A 5 54.61 47.52 21.17
C ASN A 5 54.71 46.92 22.58
N PHE A 6 53.64 46.36 23.13
CA PHE A 6 53.75 45.23 24.04
C PHE A 6 52.44 44.43 24.05
N LEU A 7 52.59 43.18 23.63
CA LEU A 7 51.57 42.14 23.56
C LEU A 7 51.34 41.58 24.98
N ILE A 8 50.12 41.74 25.52
CA ILE A 8 49.66 40.98 26.69
C ILE A 8 48.40 40.22 26.26
N LEU A 9 48.53 38.90 26.17
CA LEU A 9 47.45 37.95 25.99
C LEU A 9 46.64 37.89 27.30
N PHE A 10 45.45 38.47 27.34
CA PHE A 10 44.46 38.19 28.38
C PHE A 10 43.54 37.07 27.91
N ILE A 11 43.65 35.93 28.59
CA ILE A 11 42.67 34.85 28.60
C ILE A 11 41.42 35.42 29.30
N SER A 12 40.41 35.81 28.53
CA SER A 12 39.09 36.16 29.06
C SER A 12 38.13 35.01 28.84
N LEU A 13 37.80 34.36 29.95
CA LEU A 13 36.65 33.50 30.19
C LEU A 13 35.42 33.97 29.42
N VAL A 14 34.98 33.19 28.42
CA VAL A 14 33.64 33.30 27.87
C VAL A 14 32.71 32.63 28.88
N PHE A 15 32.00 33.48 29.63
CA PHE A 15 30.90 33.09 30.48
C PHE A 15 29.83 32.36 29.65
N ILE A 16 29.52 31.16 30.10
CA ILE A 16 28.39 30.34 29.68
C ILE A 16 27.11 31.07 30.09
N ASN A 17 26.55 31.86 29.18
CA ASN A 17 25.13 32.18 29.20
C ASN A 17 24.41 31.03 28.49
N ILE A 18 23.92 30.07 29.28
CA ILE A 18 22.85 29.16 28.80
C ILE A 18 21.60 30.02 28.72
N GLU A 19 21.47 30.77 27.64
CA GLU A 19 20.14 31.07 27.13
C GLU A 19 19.50 29.72 26.81
N LYS A 20 18.22 29.56 27.18
CA LYS A 20 17.39 28.48 26.65
C LYS A 20 17.28 28.71 25.14
N THR A 21 18.28 28.28 24.38
CA THR A 21 18.21 28.23 22.92
C THR A 21 17.11 27.24 22.59
N ILE A 22 15.95 27.77 22.20
CA ILE A 22 14.96 27.02 21.45
C ILE A 22 15.74 26.38 20.30
N ALA A 23 15.82 25.05 20.27
CA ALA A 23 16.51 24.30 19.24
C ALA A 23 15.73 24.43 17.92
N ILE A 24 15.80 25.61 17.32
CA ILE A 24 15.19 25.90 16.03
C ILE A 24 16.12 25.31 14.98
N ASP A 25 15.57 24.55 14.05
CA ASP A 25 16.32 23.94 12.96
C ASP A 25 17.01 25.01 12.10
N SER A 26 18.35 25.02 12.14
CA SER A 26 19.16 25.99 11.41
C SER A 26 19.01 25.87 9.89
N PHE A 27 18.52 24.73 9.39
CA PHE A 27 18.21 24.55 7.99
C PHE A 27 17.22 25.61 7.52
N PHE A 28 16.07 25.76 8.18
CA PHE A 28 15.07 26.75 7.79
C PHE A 28 15.56 28.19 8.00
N LYS A 29 16.29 28.47 9.08
CA LYS A 29 16.86 29.82 9.34
C LYS A 29 17.75 30.31 8.21
N THR A 30 18.50 29.40 7.57
CA THR A 30 19.42 29.75 6.48
C THR A 30 18.69 30.31 5.26
N TYR A 31 17.41 29.95 5.06
CA TYR A 31 16.59 30.39 3.93
C TYR A 31 15.57 31.49 4.30
N GLY A 32 15.68 32.08 5.49
CA GLY A 32 14.78 33.14 5.96
C GLY A 32 13.52 32.64 6.67
N ASN A 33 12.45 33.45 6.70
CA ASN A 33 11.18 33.11 7.36
C ASN A 33 10.39 32.10 6.52
N VAL A 34 10.77 30.83 6.59
CA VAL A 34 9.94 29.72 6.09
C VAL A 34 8.76 29.55 7.04
N THR A 35 7.57 29.96 6.60
CA THR A 35 6.35 29.85 7.40
C THR A 35 5.98 28.38 7.61
N ARG A 36 5.95 27.94 8.87
CA ARG A 36 5.45 26.62 9.26
C ARG A 36 4.51 26.77 10.45
N THR A 37 3.56 25.85 10.59
CA THR A 37 2.70 25.81 11.78
C THR A 37 3.57 25.59 13.03
N GLU A 38 3.28 26.30 14.12
CA GLU A 38 4.07 26.35 15.36
C GLU A 38 4.43 24.96 15.91
N LEU A 39 3.54 23.96 15.77
CA LEU A 39 3.80 22.57 16.14
C LEU A 39 5.11 22.03 15.53
N PHE A 40 5.36 22.31 14.26
CA PHE A 40 6.52 21.75 13.55
C PHE A 40 7.82 22.48 13.89
N GLU A 41 7.74 23.77 14.22
CA GLU A 41 8.87 24.53 14.74
C GLU A 41 9.24 24.06 16.16
N LYS A 42 8.26 23.83 17.03
CA LYS A 42 8.51 23.35 18.40
C LYS A 42 9.03 21.91 18.46
N THR A 43 8.75 21.11 17.43
CA THR A 43 9.20 19.72 17.35
C THR A 43 10.50 19.56 16.55
N ASP A 44 11.09 20.65 16.05
CA ASP A 44 12.41 20.57 15.40
C ASP A 44 13.43 19.92 16.33
N PHE A 45 14.04 18.82 15.85
CA PHE A 45 14.98 17.99 16.62
C PHE A 45 14.47 17.49 17.98
N LYS A 46 13.14 17.44 18.16
CA LYS A 46 12.47 16.94 19.37
C LYS A 46 11.35 15.98 18.97
N VAL A 47 11.36 14.78 19.53
CA VAL A 47 10.32 13.78 19.25
C VAL A 47 9.29 13.77 20.38
N PRO A 48 8.10 14.36 20.20
CA PRO A 48 7.03 14.25 21.17
C PRO A 48 6.53 12.80 21.30
N THR A 49 5.87 12.53 22.42
CA THR A 49 5.10 11.30 22.65
C THR A 49 3.62 11.64 22.64
N ILE A 50 2.87 10.94 21.79
CA ILE A 50 1.40 11.05 21.70
C ILE A 50 0.82 9.79 22.33
N LYS A 51 0.00 9.94 23.37
CA LYS A 51 -0.75 8.85 23.98
C LYS A 51 -2.24 9.04 23.72
N ILE A 52 -2.83 8.13 22.94
CA ILE A 52 -4.26 8.05 22.72
C ILE A 52 -4.86 7.15 23.78
N ASN A 53 -5.86 7.63 24.52
CA ASN A 53 -6.59 6.80 25.47
C ASN A 53 -7.93 6.38 24.88
N LEU A 54 -8.14 5.07 24.83
CA LEU A 54 -9.38 4.40 24.44
C LEU A 54 -9.99 3.74 25.67
N ASN A 55 -11.32 3.63 25.71
CA ASN A 55 -11.97 2.80 26.72
C ASN A 55 -11.63 1.32 26.51
N GLU A 56 -11.86 0.49 27.53
CA GLU A 56 -11.48 -0.93 27.52
C GLU A 56 -12.12 -1.71 26.36
N THR A 57 -13.39 -1.44 26.04
CA THR A 57 -14.11 -2.09 24.95
C THR A 57 -13.49 -1.75 23.59
N GLU A 58 -13.25 -0.46 23.30
CA GLU A 58 -12.65 0.01 22.06
C GLU A 58 -11.21 -0.48 21.90
N TYR A 59 -10.43 -0.44 22.99
CA TYR A 59 -9.07 -0.95 23.02
C TYR A 59 -9.02 -2.45 22.72
N THR A 60 -9.85 -3.24 23.41
CA THR A 60 -9.94 -4.68 23.19
C THR A 60 -10.37 -4.98 21.76
N THR A 61 -11.41 -4.28 21.27
CA THR A 61 -11.92 -4.44 19.90
C THR A 61 -10.85 -4.14 18.86
N LEU A 62 -10.07 -3.07 19.05
CA LEU A 62 -9.00 -2.68 18.14
C LEU A 62 -7.96 -3.79 17.96
N PHE A 63 -7.45 -4.38 19.04
CA PHE A 63 -6.37 -5.38 18.95
C PHE A 63 -6.88 -6.79 18.66
N LEU A 64 -7.98 -7.17 19.30
CA LEU A 64 -8.52 -8.53 19.19
C LEU A 64 -9.15 -8.76 17.81
N SER A 65 -9.74 -7.75 17.16
CA SER A 65 -10.31 -7.90 15.82
C SER A 65 -9.27 -8.32 14.77
N PHE A 66 -8.07 -7.74 14.76
CA PHE A 66 -6.99 -8.17 13.85
C PHE A 66 -6.54 -9.60 14.13
N GLN A 67 -6.41 -9.95 15.41
CA GLN A 67 -6.01 -11.29 15.80
C GLN A 67 -7.06 -12.32 15.38
N CYS A 68 -8.34 -12.06 15.61
CA CYS A 68 -9.43 -12.96 15.23
C CYS A 68 -9.61 -13.04 13.72
N ASN A 69 -9.46 -11.93 13.00
CA ASN A 69 -9.48 -11.95 11.53
C ASN A 69 -8.41 -12.88 10.95
N ARG A 70 -7.24 -12.98 11.58
CA ARG A 70 -6.21 -13.95 11.17
C ARG A 70 -6.49 -15.36 11.70
N ASP A 71 -6.72 -15.52 13.00
CA ASP A 71 -6.81 -16.83 13.65
C ASP A 71 -8.05 -17.62 13.19
N CYS A 72 -9.16 -16.94 12.88
CA CYS A 72 -10.37 -17.51 12.29
C CYS A 72 -10.33 -17.59 10.74
N SER A 73 -9.17 -17.34 10.12
CA SER A 73 -9.00 -17.58 8.69
C SER A 73 -8.81 -19.08 8.42
N PRO A 74 -9.45 -19.63 7.37
CA PRO A 74 -9.19 -21.01 6.92
C PRO A 74 -7.72 -21.33 6.59
N ASN A 75 -6.87 -20.31 6.41
CA ASN A 75 -5.43 -20.50 6.19
C ASN A 75 -4.64 -20.83 7.47
N PHE A 76 -5.20 -20.49 8.64
CA PHE A 76 -4.49 -20.58 9.92
C PHE A 76 -5.18 -21.54 10.87
N LEU A 77 -6.52 -21.47 10.99
CA LEU A 77 -7.34 -22.30 11.89
C LEU A 77 -6.69 -22.51 13.26
N LYS A 78 -6.45 -21.40 13.97
CA LYS A 78 -5.77 -21.42 15.26
C LYS A 78 -6.79 -21.31 16.40
N ARG A 79 -6.74 -22.25 17.34
CA ARG A 79 -7.55 -22.16 18.58
C ARG A 79 -7.29 -20.84 19.29
N ASN A 80 -8.34 -20.04 19.43
CA ASN A 80 -8.26 -18.78 20.14
C ASN A 80 -9.58 -18.51 20.88
N GLU A 81 -9.64 -18.97 22.12
CA GLU A 81 -10.84 -18.84 22.94
C GLU A 81 -11.23 -17.38 23.21
N LYS A 82 -10.26 -16.45 23.20
CA LYS A 82 -10.56 -15.02 23.28
C LYS A 82 -11.36 -14.54 22.06
N CYS A 83 -11.12 -15.10 20.88
CA CYS A 83 -11.91 -14.81 19.69
C CYS A 83 -13.30 -15.42 19.74
N TYR A 84 -13.44 -16.61 20.34
CA TYR A 84 -14.73 -17.30 20.46
C TYR A 84 -15.61 -16.76 21.60
N THR A 85 -15.03 -15.94 22.47
CA THR A 85 -15.71 -15.29 23.61
C THR A 85 -15.57 -13.77 23.57
N ALA A 86 -15.20 -13.21 22.41
CA ALA A 86 -15.04 -11.78 22.25
C ALA A 86 -16.39 -11.05 22.47
N PRO A 87 -16.38 -9.74 22.78
CA PRO A 87 -17.61 -8.99 23.06
C PRO A 87 -18.67 -8.99 21.94
N TRP A 88 -18.28 -9.29 20.70
CA TRP A 88 -19.15 -9.39 19.53
C TRP A 88 -19.63 -10.83 19.23
N VAL A 89 -19.24 -11.81 20.04
CA VAL A 89 -19.67 -13.20 19.89
C VAL A 89 -20.89 -13.47 20.75
N ASP A 90 -21.96 -13.91 20.09
CA ASP A 90 -23.14 -14.47 20.74
C ASP A 90 -23.16 -15.99 20.46
N LEU A 91 -22.88 -16.80 21.49
CA LEU A 91 -22.86 -18.27 21.37
C LEU A 91 -24.26 -18.87 21.21
N ASN A 92 -25.32 -18.19 21.66
CA ASN A 92 -26.69 -18.62 21.41
C ASN A 92 -27.02 -18.46 19.92
N TYR A 93 -26.66 -17.30 19.35
CA TYR A 93 -26.77 -17.09 17.90
C TYR A 93 -25.95 -18.12 17.12
N ALA A 94 -24.70 -18.35 17.51
CA ALA A 94 -23.81 -19.31 16.87
C ALA A 94 -24.42 -20.73 16.88
N LEU A 95 -24.95 -21.18 18.02
CA LEU A 95 -25.55 -22.52 18.15
C LEU A 95 -26.80 -22.64 17.26
N ASN A 96 -27.68 -21.66 17.32
CA ASN A 96 -28.88 -21.62 16.47
C ASN A 96 -28.52 -21.62 14.98
N ARG A 97 -27.46 -20.91 14.59
CA ARG A 97 -26.97 -20.91 13.22
C ARG A 97 -26.43 -22.28 12.81
N CYS A 98 -25.64 -22.95 13.65
CA CYS A 98 -25.13 -24.30 13.39
C CYS A 98 -26.27 -25.29 13.13
N ILE A 99 -27.35 -25.23 13.91
CA ILE A 99 -28.54 -26.07 13.73
C ILE A 99 -29.26 -25.70 12.42
N ASN A 100 -29.57 -24.42 12.22
CA ASN A 100 -30.35 -23.94 11.07
C ASN A 100 -29.64 -24.17 9.72
N LYS A 101 -28.31 -24.04 9.70
CA LYS A 101 -27.48 -24.30 8.52
C LYS A 101 -27.05 -25.75 8.38
N LYS A 102 -27.48 -26.62 9.31
CA LYS A 102 -27.14 -28.06 9.34
C LYS A 102 -25.63 -28.31 9.37
N TYR A 103 -24.89 -27.45 10.06
CA TYR A 103 -23.48 -27.69 10.36
C TYR A 103 -23.31 -28.76 11.45
N ILE A 104 -24.32 -28.94 12.29
CA ILE A 104 -24.46 -30.07 13.21
C ILE A 104 -25.74 -30.86 12.90
N ASP A 105 -25.70 -32.18 13.07
CA ASP A 105 -26.85 -33.08 12.91
C ASP A 105 -27.42 -33.46 14.28
N ILE A 106 -28.54 -32.83 14.62
CA ILE A 106 -29.26 -33.04 15.88
C ILE A 106 -30.44 -34.02 15.72
N SER A 107 -30.48 -34.84 14.66
CA SER A 107 -31.56 -35.80 14.43
C SER A 107 -31.73 -36.81 15.58
N ASN A 108 -30.63 -37.18 16.23
CA ASN A 108 -30.60 -38.07 17.41
C ASN A 108 -30.09 -37.32 18.66
N ILE A 109 -30.60 -36.12 18.91
CA ILE A 109 -30.19 -35.30 20.06
C ILE A 109 -30.53 -35.96 21.41
N SER A 110 -29.62 -35.85 22.38
CA SER A 110 -29.83 -36.39 23.72
C SER A 110 -30.89 -35.56 24.47
N PRO A 111 -31.63 -36.14 25.44
CA PRO A 111 -32.59 -35.37 26.23
C PRO A 111 -31.97 -34.16 26.95
N LYS A 112 -30.72 -34.30 27.42
CA LYS A 112 -29.96 -33.22 28.07
C LYS A 112 -29.67 -32.07 27.11
N ASP A 113 -29.18 -32.40 25.91
CA ASP A 113 -28.80 -31.39 24.93
C ASP A 113 -30.02 -30.76 24.26
N SER A 114 -31.13 -31.51 24.14
CA SER A 114 -32.43 -30.99 23.73
C SER A 114 -32.95 -29.93 24.72
N GLN A 115 -32.79 -30.16 26.03
CA GLN A 115 -33.12 -29.14 27.04
C GLN A 115 -32.26 -27.89 26.90
N LEU A 116 -30.95 -28.05 26.65
CA LEU A 116 -30.06 -26.92 26.39
C LEU A 116 -30.56 -26.10 25.18
N VAL A 117 -30.80 -26.74 24.04
CA VAL A 117 -31.31 -26.06 22.82
C VAL A 117 -32.64 -25.35 23.09
N ASN A 118 -33.57 -26.00 23.81
CA ASN A 118 -34.85 -25.38 24.17
C ASN A 118 -34.67 -24.17 25.08
N SER A 119 -33.74 -24.24 26.05
CA SER A 119 -33.46 -23.12 26.96
C SER A 119 -32.84 -21.92 26.24
N VAL A 120 -32.01 -22.17 25.23
CA VAL A 120 -31.41 -21.16 24.34
C VAL A 120 -32.49 -20.51 23.47
N ASN A 121 -33.36 -21.31 22.85
CA ASN A 121 -34.49 -20.80 22.05
C ASN A 121 -35.47 -19.96 22.88
N ALA A 122 -35.63 -20.28 24.16
CA ALA A 122 -36.43 -19.52 25.11
C ALA A 122 -35.70 -18.28 25.69
N ASN A 123 -34.46 -17.99 25.26
CA ASN A 123 -33.60 -16.94 25.81
C ASN A 123 -33.43 -17.01 27.33
N SER A 124 -33.45 -18.23 27.89
CA SER A 124 -33.36 -18.49 29.34
C SER A 124 -31.99 -18.97 29.80
N HIS A 125 -31.08 -19.24 28.86
CA HIS A 125 -29.71 -19.68 29.11
C HIS A 125 -28.75 -19.03 28.12
N ASN A 126 -27.55 -18.68 28.57
CA ASN A 126 -26.46 -18.24 27.71
C ASN A 126 -25.45 -19.37 27.63
N VAL A 127 -25.27 -19.91 26.43
CA VAL A 127 -24.35 -21.03 26.17
C VAL A 127 -22.93 -20.62 26.54
N THR A 128 -22.25 -21.47 27.31
CA THR A 128 -20.81 -21.35 27.58
C THR A 128 -20.00 -21.91 26.42
N LEU A 129 -18.73 -21.49 26.27
CA LEU A 129 -17.87 -22.04 25.21
C LEU A 129 -17.73 -23.56 25.29
N SER A 130 -17.67 -24.14 26.50
CA SER A 130 -17.58 -25.59 26.70
C SER A 130 -18.87 -26.33 26.33
N GLU A 131 -20.04 -25.76 26.63
CA GLU A 131 -21.33 -26.31 26.17
C GLU A 131 -21.44 -26.24 24.65
N PHE A 132 -21.05 -25.11 24.05
CA PHE A 132 -20.99 -24.95 22.60
C PHE A 132 -20.08 -25.99 21.97
N GLU A 133 -18.85 -26.13 22.47
CA GLU A 133 -17.88 -27.11 21.98
C GLU A 133 -18.42 -28.55 22.05
N ASN A 134 -19.02 -28.93 23.18
CA ASN A 134 -19.65 -30.25 23.30
C ASN A 134 -20.76 -30.47 22.27
N MET A 135 -21.60 -29.46 22.01
CA MET A 135 -22.63 -29.55 20.97
C MET A 135 -22.00 -29.77 19.59
N ILE A 136 -20.92 -29.04 19.26
CA ILE A 136 -20.23 -29.17 17.98
C ILE A 136 -19.59 -30.55 17.83
N THR A 137 -18.79 -31.00 18.81
CA THR A 137 -18.03 -32.26 18.71
C THR A 137 -18.90 -33.50 18.83
N THR A 138 -20.08 -33.41 19.46
CA THR A 138 -21.00 -34.55 19.60
C THR A 138 -21.82 -34.76 18.32
N TYR A 139 -22.24 -33.68 17.67
CA TYR A 139 -23.20 -33.71 16.57
C TYR A 139 -22.60 -33.34 15.21
N SER A 140 -21.27 -33.24 15.10
CA SER A 140 -20.57 -33.04 13.84
C SER A 140 -19.13 -33.54 13.90
N ASN A 141 -18.43 -33.48 12.77
CA ASN A 141 -16.99 -33.73 12.69
C ASN A 141 -16.16 -32.44 12.79
N PHE A 142 -16.78 -31.30 13.08
CA PHE A 142 -16.07 -30.03 13.18
C PHE A 142 -15.31 -29.91 14.50
N THR A 143 -14.14 -29.30 14.43
CA THR A 143 -13.47 -28.66 15.56
C THR A 143 -14.04 -27.26 15.81
N LEU A 144 -13.73 -26.67 16.97
CA LEU A 144 -14.08 -25.26 17.23
C LEU A 144 -13.42 -24.32 16.21
N GLU A 145 -12.16 -24.58 15.88
CA GLU A 145 -11.34 -23.79 14.97
C GLU A 145 -11.95 -23.73 13.58
N GLU A 146 -12.43 -24.87 13.08
CA GLU A 146 -13.09 -24.96 11.78
C GLU A 146 -14.43 -24.25 11.79
N ILE A 147 -15.30 -24.52 12.76
CA ILE A 147 -16.66 -23.95 12.73
C ILE A 147 -16.67 -22.45 13.02
N PHE A 148 -15.72 -21.93 13.80
CA PHE A 148 -15.56 -20.48 13.98
C PHE A 148 -14.82 -19.79 12.85
N SER A 149 -14.33 -20.53 11.85
CA SER A 149 -13.68 -19.92 10.70
C SER A 149 -14.66 -19.07 9.88
N HIS A 150 -14.13 -18.02 9.23
CA HIS A 150 -14.92 -17.00 8.54
C HIS A 150 -16.05 -17.56 7.65
N PRO A 151 -15.84 -18.60 6.81
CA PRO A 151 -16.87 -19.09 5.90
C PRO A 151 -18.20 -19.45 6.58
N TYR A 152 -18.17 -20.05 7.77
CA TYR A 152 -19.38 -20.49 8.48
C TYR A 152 -20.15 -19.33 9.12
N HIS A 153 -19.48 -18.19 9.32
CA HIS A 153 -20.10 -16.93 9.72
C HIS A 153 -20.93 -17.05 11.00
N LEU A 154 -20.36 -17.71 12.02
CA LEU A 154 -20.99 -17.84 13.34
C LEU A 154 -20.95 -16.55 14.15
N THR A 155 -20.07 -15.62 13.79
CA THR A 155 -19.93 -14.31 14.42
C THR A 155 -19.42 -13.30 13.39
N ASP A 156 -19.85 -12.05 13.54
CA ASP A 156 -19.35 -10.92 12.77
C ASP A 156 -18.14 -10.31 13.47
N ILE A 157 -16.94 -10.76 13.09
CA ILE A 157 -15.71 -10.13 13.58
C ILE A 157 -15.69 -8.68 13.08
N PRO A 158 -15.50 -7.69 13.97
CA PRO A 158 -15.45 -6.29 13.58
C PRO A 158 -14.47 -6.06 12.44
N SER A 159 -14.85 -5.12 11.56
CA SER A 159 -14.01 -4.70 10.44
C SER A 159 -12.61 -4.33 10.93
N THR A 160 -11.62 -4.54 10.06
CA THR A 160 -10.27 -4.01 10.26
C THR A 160 -10.19 -2.50 9.98
N GLU A 161 -11.32 -1.84 9.83
CA GLU A 161 -11.49 -0.40 9.93
C GLU A 161 -11.76 0.01 11.38
N PHE A 162 -11.18 1.14 11.81
CA PHE A 162 -11.38 1.65 13.17
C PHE A 162 -11.52 3.17 13.17
N GLU A 163 -12.56 3.64 13.85
CA GLU A 163 -12.82 5.05 14.09
C GLU A 163 -13.59 5.23 15.42
N THR A 164 -13.21 6.24 16.20
CA THR A 164 -13.96 6.66 17.40
C THR A 164 -13.92 8.18 17.56
N ASN A 165 -14.97 8.75 18.18
CA ASN A 165 -15.05 10.15 18.61
C ASN A 165 -14.93 10.30 20.14
N ASN A 166 -14.67 9.20 20.85
CA ASN A 166 -14.66 9.13 22.32
C ASN A 166 -13.24 9.00 22.91
N ALA A 167 -12.22 9.04 22.07
CA ALA A 167 -10.83 8.97 22.52
C ALA A 167 -10.39 10.30 23.15
N SER A 168 -9.41 10.24 24.07
CA SER A 168 -8.65 11.41 24.51
C SER A 168 -7.19 11.30 24.08
N MET A 169 -6.45 12.40 24.12
CA MET A 169 -5.04 12.46 23.74
C MET A 169 -4.23 13.20 24.80
N ASN A 170 -3.08 12.65 25.17
CA ASN A 170 -2.02 13.37 25.86
C ASN A 170 -0.86 13.57 24.88
N PHE A 171 -0.44 14.80 24.68
CA PHE A 171 0.71 15.15 23.87
C PHE A 171 1.81 15.65 24.79
N LYS A 172 2.91 14.91 24.86
CA LYS A 172 4.06 15.24 25.69
C LYS A 172 5.23 15.68 24.83
N LEU A 173 5.72 16.89 25.06
CA LEU A 173 6.91 17.44 24.43
C LEU A 173 7.90 17.84 25.53
N GLU A 174 9.01 17.12 25.62
CA GLU A 174 10.00 17.28 26.69
C GLU A 174 9.36 17.15 28.10
N LYS A 175 9.21 18.27 28.81
CA LYS A 175 8.62 18.34 30.16
C LYS A 175 7.18 18.86 30.15
N GLU A 176 6.69 19.31 29.01
CA GLU A 176 5.35 19.88 28.85
C GLU A 176 4.37 18.78 28.44
N ASP A 177 3.18 18.81 29.02
CA ASP A 177 2.10 17.86 28.75
C ASP A 177 0.82 18.62 28.40
N TYR A 178 0.16 18.19 27.33
CA TYR A 178 -1.03 18.81 26.78
C TYR A 178 -2.13 17.75 26.67
N PHE A 179 -3.17 17.90 27.49
CA PHE A 179 -4.30 16.99 27.50
C PHE A 179 -5.45 17.53 26.65
N PHE A 180 -5.95 16.68 25.75
CA PHE A 180 -7.13 16.92 24.93
C PHE A 180 -8.18 15.89 25.32
N PRO A 181 -9.27 16.31 26.00
CA PRO A 181 -10.25 15.38 26.55
C PRO A 181 -11.06 14.65 25.48
N GLN A 182 -11.10 15.19 24.25
CA GLN A 182 -11.82 14.59 23.14
C GLN A 182 -11.09 14.79 21.81
N VAL A 183 -10.83 13.68 21.13
CA VAL A 183 -10.32 13.63 19.77
C VAL A 183 -11.10 12.60 18.96
N LYS A 184 -11.26 12.85 17.65
CA LYS A 184 -11.59 11.77 16.72
C LYS A 184 -10.31 11.04 16.35
N PHE A 185 -10.28 9.74 16.56
CA PHE A 185 -9.14 8.88 16.25
C PHE A 185 -9.57 7.80 15.26
N SER A 186 -8.82 7.63 14.18
CA SER A 186 -9.12 6.61 13.17
C SER A 186 -7.87 6.13 12.43
N PHE A 187 -8.00 5.02 11.71
CA PHE A 187 -6.94 4.60 10.78
C PHE A 187 -6.78 5.59 9.62
N GLY A 188 -5.54 5.76 9.19
CA GLY A 188 -5.15 6.61 8.07
C GLY A 188 -4.74 5.81 6.84
N GLY A 189 -4.86 6.47 5.68
CA GLY A 189 -4.47 5.91 4.39
C GLY A 189 -5.54 5.03 3.73
N ARG A 190 -5.20 4.50 2.55
CA ARG A 190 -6.07 3.63 1.74
C ARG A 190 -5.38 2.28 1.51
N SER A 191 -4.42 2.23 0.60
CA SER A 191 -3.62 1.04 0.31
C SER A 191 -2.70 0.65 1.47
N THR A 192 -2.22 1.64 2.24
CA THR A 192 -1.32 1.42 3.38
C THR A 192 -1.94 0.64 4.54
N LYS A 193 -3.28 0.50 4.55
CA LYS A 193 -4.00 -0.39 5.49
C LYS A 193 -3.71 -1.88 5.27
N ALA A 194 -3.14 -2.25 4.12
CA ALA A 194 -2.71 -3.62 3.85
C ALA A 194 -1.45 -4.03 4.64
N TYR A 195 -0.61 -3.07 5.04
CA TYR A 195 0.63 -3.36 5.78
C TYR A 195 0.37 -3.72 7.25
N SER A 196 1.35 -4.37 7.88
CA SER A 196 1.25 -4.74 9.29
C SER A 196 1.22 -3.52 10.22
N LYS A 197 2.00 -2.47 9.93
CA LYS A 197 2.00 -1.23 10.69
C LYS A 197 1.03 -0.21 10.11
N LEU A 198 0.01 0.15 10.88
CA LEU A 198 -1.05 1.06 10.45
C LEU A 198 -0.69 2.51 10.69
N SER A 199 -1.20 3.40 9.82
CA SER A 199 -1.17 4.85 10.00
C SER A 199 -2.42 5.33 10.72
N TYR A 200 -2.36 6.51 11.34
CA TYR A 200 -3.45 7.06 12.15
C TYR A 200 -3.77 8.51 11.82
N ASN A 201 -5.01 8.87 12.07
CA ASN A 201 -5.56 10.20 11.93
C ASN A 201 -6.10 10.65 13.28
N ILE A 202 -5.71 11.84 13.74
CA ILE A 202 -6.21 12.45 14.96
C ILE A 202 -6.81 13.81 14.58
N ASN A 203 -8.04 14.07 15.01
CA ASN A 203 -8.71 15.36 14.82
C ASN A 203 -9.19 15.87 16.18
N ILE A 204 -8.58 16.96 16.64
CA ILE A 204 -8.86 17.59 17.93
C ILE A 204 -10.24 18.25 17.88
N LYS A 205 -11.08 17.96 18.88
CA LYS A 205 -12.46 18.44 18.96
C LYS A 205 -12.59 19.68 19.85
N ASN A 206 -13.79 20.23 19.92
CA ASN A 206 -14.17 21.33 20.82
C ASN A 206 -13.32 22.59 20.67
N GLY A 207 -12.89 22.90 19.44
CA GLY A 207 -12.08 24.09 19.14
C GLY A 207 -10.62 24.00 19.61
N GLY A 208 -10.18 22.87 20.14
CA GLY A 208 -8.79 22.68 20.59
C GLY A 208 -7.79 22.73 19.43
N LEU A 209 -6.65 23.38 19.67
CA LEU A 209 -5.50 23.41 18.77
C LEU A 209 -4.26 22.97 19.54
N LEU A 210 -3.44 22.15 18.90
CA LEU A 210 -2.09 21.85 19.36
C LEU A 210 -1.11 22.70 18.55
N PHE A 211 -0.67 23.82 19.13
CA PHE A 211 0.27 24.76 18.50
C PHE A 211 -0.12 25.11 17.05
N GLY A 212 -1.37 25.55 16.87
CA GLY A 212 -1.93 25.92 15.56
C GLY A 212 -2.43 24.74 14.70
N CYS A 213 -2.19 23.49 15.07
CA CYS A 213 -2.70 22.32 14.36
C CYS A 213 -3.98 21.76 14.98
N LYS A 214 -4.95 21.39 14.14
CA LYS A 214 -6.17 20.68 14.54
C LYS A 214 -6.19 19.22 14.10
N GLN A 215 -5.64 18.94 12.91
CA GLN A 215 -5.54 17.60 12.35
C GLN A 215 -4.09 17.13 12.37
N LEU A 216 -3.86 16.00 13.01
CA LEU A 216 -2.55 15.34 13.04
C LEU A 216 -2.64 14.03 12.25
N ARG A 217 -1.67 13.79 11.38
CA ARG A 217 -1.55 12.53 10.65
C ARG A 217 -0.27 11.84 11.11
N LEU A 218 -0.40 10.61 11.57
CA LEU A 218 0.72 9.75 11.93
C LEU A 218 0.90 8.71 10.81
N ARG A 219 1.97 8.84 10.04
CA ARG A 219 2.30 7.96 8.92
C ARG A 219 3.34 6.93 9.34
N ALA A 220 3.06 5.68 8.98
CA ALA A 220 3.88 4.53 9.39
C ALA A 220 5.18 4.41 8.58
N GLU A 221 5.31 5.10 7.43
CA GLU A 221 6.45 5.06 6.52
C GLU A 221 6.95 3.64 6.21
N VAL A 222 6.02 2.69 6.04
CA VAL A 222 6.36 1.27 5.81
C VAL A 222 7.12 1.09 4.49
N VAL A 223 6.77 1.86 3.47
CA VAL A 223 7.39 1.72 2.15
C VAL A 223 8.75 2.40 2.06
N ASP A 224 9.09 3.33 2.95
CA ASP A 224 10.37 4.04 2.94
C ASP A 224 11.37 3.38 3.91
N PRO A 225 12.34 2.59 3.41
CA PRO A 225 13.36 2.01 4.27
C PRO A 225 14.21 3.08 4.96
N SER A 226 14.30 4.30 4.44
CA SER A 226 15.06 5.40 5.04
C SER A 226 14.30 6.21 6.08
N PHE A 227 12.96 6.17 6.10
CA PHE A 227 12.11 7.01 6.95
C PHE A 227 12.34 8.54 6.80
N LEU A 228 13.03 8.98 5.74
CA LEU A 228 13.45 10.38 5.54
C LEU A 228 12.83 11.04 4.32
N ARG A 229 12.34 10.28 3.33
CA ARG A 229 11.95 10.82 2.02
C ARG A 229 10.84 11.86 2.12
N GLU A 230 9.78 11.52 2.83
CA GLU A 230 8.63 12.41 2.98
C GLU A 230 8.98 13.65 3.81
N LYS A 231 9.73 13.50 4.91
CA LYS A 231 10.24 14.63 5.71
C LYS A 231 11.10 15.57 4.87
N MET A 232 12.04 15.04 4.11
CA MET A 232 12.91 15.84 3.24
C MET A 232 12.11 16.57 2.18
N ALA A 233 11.18 15.90 1.51
CA ALA A 233 10.38 16.53 0.48
C ALA A 233 9.58 17.72 1.04
N TYR A 234 8.89 17.55 2.17
CA TYR A 234 8.17 18.65 2.81
C TYR A 234 9.09 19.82 3.20
N ASP A 235 10.25 19.53 3.81
CA ASP A 235 11.21 20.59 4.17
C ASP A 235 11.64 21.40 2.96
N LEU A 236 12.02 20.72 1.88
CA LEU A 236 12.52 21.38 0.67
C LEU A 236 11.42 22.17 -0.05
N HIS A 237 10.19 21.63 -0.14
CA HIS A 237 9.06 22.35 -0.70
C HIS A 237 8.73 23.62 0.08
N ASN A 238 8.75 23.56 1.42
CA ASN A 238 8.53 24.74 2.26
C ASN A 238 9.65 25.78 2.07
N VAL A 239 10.92 25.35 1.99
CA VAL A 239 12.06 26.27 1.75
C VAL A 239 11.94 26.99 0.40
N ILE A 240 11.53 26.30 -0.66
CA ILE A 240 11.26 26.93 -1.96
C ILE A 240 9.88 27.58 -2.02
N GLY A 241 9.20 27.81 -0.90
CA GLY A 241 7.95 28.58 -0.84
C GLY A 241 6.78 27.97 -1.58
N LEU A 242 6.76 26.65 -1.81
CA LEU A 242 5.57 25.95 -2.31
C LEU A 242 4.56 25.78 -1.18
N PRO A 243 3.23 25.84 -1.45
CA PRO A 243 2.20 25.62 -0.45
C PRO A 243 2.17 24.15 -0.05
N SER A 244 3.01 23.79 0.91
CA SER A 244 3.24 22.42 1.34
C SER A 244 2.83 22.20 2.79
N LEU A 245 2.63 20.93 3.13
CA LEU A 245 2.47 20.55 4.53
C LEU A 245 3.83 20.59 5.23
N SER A 246 3.80 20.67 6.55
CA SER A 246 4.98 20.45 7.39
C SER A 246 4.91 19.05 8.01
N ALA A 247 6.10 18.49 8.27
CA ALA A 247 6.23 17.20 8.89
C ALA A 247 7.39 17.17 9.90
N ASN A 248 7.25 16.35 10.92
CA ASN A 248 8.27 15.96 11.88
C ASN A 248 7.99 14.52 12.33
N PHE A 249 8.44 14.10 13.50
CA PHE A 249 8.25 12.74 13.98
C PHE A 249 7.60 12.68 15.35
N ALA A 250 6.96 11.55 15.67
CA ALA A 250 6.37 11.33 16.99
C ALA A 250 6.44 9.85 17.39
N ARG A 251 6.49 9.60 18.69
CA ARG A 251 6.23 8.29 19.29
C ARG A 251 4.73 8.18 19.58
N LEU A 252 4.14 7.02 19.30
CA LEU A 252 2.71 6.77 19.55
C LEU A 252 2.53 5.69 20.62
N TYR A 253 1.64 5.94 21.55
CA TYR A 253 1.06 4.96 22.46
C TYR A 253 -0.46 4.93 22.29
N ILE A 254 -1.04 3.74 22.31
CA ILE A 254 -2.48 3.56 22.49
C ILE A 254 -2.66 2.89 23.85
N ASN A 255 -3.32 3.59 24.78
CA ASN A 255 -3.24 3.33 26.21
C ASN A 255 -1.78 3.18 26.64
N ASP A 256 -1.38 2.02 27.15
CA ASP A 256 -0.01 1.75 27.59
C ASP A 256 0.81 0.94 26.57
N THR A 257 0.23 0.63 25.41
CA THR A 257 0.91 -0.11 24.34
C THR A 257 1.67 0.83 23.43
N PHE A 258 2.98 0.62 23.34
CA PHE A 258 3.84 1.35 22.42
C PHE A 258 3.59 0.91 20.98
N MET A 259 3.11 1.83 20.14
CA MET A 259 2.81 1.59 18.73
C MET A 259 4.00 1.88 17.81
N GLY A 260 5.09 2.43 18.35
CA GLY A 260 6.29 2.71 17.57
C GLY A 260 6.46 4.17 17.20
N PHE A 261 7.31 4.39 16.19
CA PHE A 261 7.73 5.68 15.68
C PHE A 261 7.03 6.02 14.36
N TYR A 262 6.58 7.26 14.22
CA TYR A 262 5.75 7.72 13.10
C TYR A 262 6.24 9.05 12.57
N LEU A 263 6.05 9.29 11.26
CA LEU A 263 6.09 10.64 10.71
C LEU A 263 4.80 11.36 11.13
N LEU A 264 4.93 12.48 11.83
CA LEU A 264 3.85 13.39 12.18
C LEU A 264 3.74 14.46 11.11
N ARG A 265 2.60 14.60 10.46
CA ARG A 265 2.37 15.61 9.40
C ARG A 265 1.04 16.33 9.61
N ASP A 266 0.97 17.54 9.06
CA ASP A 266 -0.26 18.35 9.01
C ASP A 266 -1.26 17.74 7.99
N ALA A 267 -2.38 18.41 7.72
CA ALA A 267 -3.29 18.02 6.66
C ALA A 267 -3.87 19.24 5.95
N PHE A 268 -4.05 19.15 4.63
CA PHE A 268 -4.82 20.14 3.87
C PHE A 268 -6.29 20.08 4.30
N LYS A 269 -6.59 20.85 5.32
CA LYS A 269 -7.89 21.00 5.97
C LYS A 269 -8.07 22.46 6.34
N SER A 270 -9.28 22.78 6.79
CA SER A 270 -9.67 24.17 7.08
C SER A 270 -8.69 24.94 7.98
N GLN A 271 -8.13 24.29 9.02
CA GLN A 271 -7.16 24.94 9.90
C GLN A 271 -5.83 25.28 9.20
N TRP A 272 -5.34 24.39 8.33
CA TRP A 272 -4.13 24.65 7.56
C TRP A 272 -4.35 25.82 6.59
N VAL A 273 -5.53 25.90 5.96
CA VAL A 273 -5.88 27.03 5.09
C VAL A 273 -5.96 28.34 5.89
N GLU A 274 -6.56 28.33 7.08
CA GLU A 274 -6.58 29.51 7.96
C GLU A 274 -5.15 29.97 8.30
N ASN A 275 -4.25 29.05 8.63
CA ASN A 275 -2.86 29.37 8.99
C ASN A 275 -2.05 29.94 7.81
N ASN A 276 -2.34 29.52 6.57
CA ASN A 276 -1.52 29.86 5.38
C ASN A 276 -2.12 30.96 4.50
N PHE A 277 -3.45 31.10 4.48
CA PHE A 277 -4.19 32.01 3.61
C PHE A 277 -5.17 32.93 4.37
N GLY A 278 -5.39 32.70 5.66
CA GLY A 278 -6.30 33.52 6.49
C GLY A 278 -7.79 33.22 6.32
N GLU A 279 -8.17 32.27 5.47
CA GLU A 279 -9.56 31.86 5.29
C GLU A 279 -10.01 30.90 6.39
N LYS A 280 -10.82 31.41 7.32
CA LYS A 280 -11.40 30.63 8.42
C LYS A 280 -12.53 29.74 7.94
N ASN A 281 -12.60 28.51 8.46
CA ASN A 281 -13.70 27.57 8.19
C ASN A 281 -13.97 27.32 6.69
N THR A 282 -12.93 27.38 5.85
CA THR A 282 -13.06 27.15 4.41
C THR A 282 -13.78 25.84 4.08
N LYS A 283 -14.58 25.87 3.01
CA LYS A 283 -15.19 24.71 2.35
C LYS A 283 -14.70 24.53 0.92
N HIS A 284 -13.67 25.29 0.54
CA HIS A 284 -13.15 25.41 -0.81
C HIS A 284 -11.92 24.51 -1.03
N ILE A 285 -11.89 23.35 -0.37
CA ILE A 285 -10.83 22.35 -0.48
C ILE A 285 -11.39 21.15 -1.23
N TYR A 286 -10.66 20.66 -2.23
CA TYR A 286 -11.08 19.57 -3.09
C TYR A 286 -10.00 18.51 -3.17
N LYS A 287 -10.32 17.25 -2.86
CA LYS A 287 -9.42 16.10 -2.92
C LYS A 287 -9.51 15.45 -4.30
N CYS A 288 -8.38 15.23 -4.97
CA CYS A 288 -8.29 15.02 -6.41
C CYS A 288 -8.05 13.57 -6.89
N ASP A 289 -8.59 12.58 -6.17
CA ASP A 289 -8.49 11.14 -6.48
C ASP A 289 -9.85 10.44 -6.64
N GLU A 290 -10.96 11.19 -6.67
CA GLU A 290 -12.34 10.66 -6.49
C GLU A 290 -13.42 11.32 -7.41
N GLY A 291 -13.03 12.05 -8.48
CA GLY A 291 -13.96 12.72 -9.42
C GLY A 291 -14.26 11.98 -10.74
N SER A 292 -14.71 12.73 -11.76
CA SER A 292 -14.93 12.24 -13.14
C SER A 292 -14.14 12.93 -14.26
N HIS A 293 -13.39 14.01 -13.99
CA HIS A 293 -12.67 14.77 -15.01
C HIS A 293 -11.23 14.26 -15.20
N SER A 294 -10.73 14.24 -16.44
CA SER A 294 -9.49 13.54 -16.81
C SER A 294 -8.19 14.12 -16.21
N ILE A 295 -8.16 15.43 -15.91
CA ILE A 295 -6.96 16.10 -15.34
C ILE A 295 -7.12 16.35 -13.84
N TYR A 296 -8.15 17.11 -13.45
CA TYR A 296 -8.49 17.35 -12.05
C TYR A 296 -9.68 16.50 -11.65
N ASN A 297 -9.38 15.35 -11.06
CA ASN A 297 -10.38 14.36 -10.69
C ASN A 297 -10.88 14.56 -9.27
N CYS A 298 -11.46 15.73 -8.96
CA CYS A 298 -11.66 16.15 -7.59
C CYS A 298 -13.08 16.04 -7.05
N LYS A 299 -13.17 15.81 -5.74
CA LYS A 299 -14.37 15.87 -4.90
C LYS A 299 -14.15 16.91 -3.80
N ASN A 300 -15.16 17.69 -3.44
CA ASN A 300 -15.10 18.57 -2.28
C ASN A 300 -14.77 17.73 -1.02
N ASP A 301 -13.85 18.23 -0.22
CA ASP A 301 -13.34 17.55 0.98
C ASP A 301 -14.34 17.59 2.17
N ASP A 302 -15.37 18.46 2.10
CA ASP A 302 -16.56 18.40 2.94
C ASP A 302 -17.57 17.43 2.33
N ASP A 303 -17.73 16.25 2.95
CA ASP A 303 -18.65 15.21 2.48
C ASP A 303 -20.13 15.64 2.45
N ASN A 304 -20.50 16.76 3.09
CA ASN A 304 -21.84 17.32 3.00
C ASN A 304 -22.09 18.10 1.69
N ILE A 305 -21.04 18.37 0.92
CA ILE A 305 -21.12 19.05 -0.37
C ILE A 305 -21.02 18.00 -1.48
N ASP A 306 -22.11 17.86 -2.23
CA ASP A 306 -22.09 17.12 -3.49
C ASP A 306 -21.32 17.95 -4.54
N THR A 307 -20.09 17.53 -4.85
CA THR A 307 -19.24 18.16 -5.87
C THR A 307 -19.94 18.34 -7.21
N ASN A 308 -20.84 17.42 -7.58
CA ASN A 308 -21.61 17.53 -8.83
C ASN A 308 -22.69 18.62 -8.78
N LYS A 309 -22.87 19.29 -7.64
CA LYS A 309 -23.75 20.46 -7.45
C LYS A 309 -22.96 21.71 -7.04
N ASP A 310 -21.67 21.56 -6.75
CA ASP A 310 -20.77 22.67 -6.45
C ASP A 310 -20.55 23.53 -7.70
N LYS A 311 -21.04 24.77 -7.65
CA LYS A 311 -21.01 25.71 -8.78
C LYS A 311 -19.60 26.21 -9.07
N ASP A 312 -18.77 26.37 -8.04
CA ASP A 312 -17.43 26.92 -8.19
C ASP A 312 -16.52 25.90 -8.86
N TYR A 313 -16.60 24.64 -8.42
CA TYR A 313 -15.87 23.55 -9.07
C TYR A 313 -16.31 23.32 -10.52
N LYS A 314 -17.62 23.36 -10.81
CA LYS A 314 -18.10 23.27 -12.20
C LYS A 314 -17.58 24.40 -13.06
N LYS A 315 -17.62 25.64 -12.56
CA LYS A 315 -17.10 26.82 -13.25
C LYS A 315 -15.61 26.67 -13.52
N PHE A 316 -14.83 26.17 -12.55
CA PHE A 316 -13.41 25.87 -12.73
C PHE A 316 -13.16 24.88 -13.87
N ILE A 317 -13.86 23.74 -13.89
CA ILE A 317 -13.72 22.74 -14.95
C ILE A 317 -14.10 23.32 -16.32
N GLU A 318 -15.20 24.07 -16.41
CA GLU A 318 -15.60 24.74 -17.65
C GLU A 318 -14.56 25.76 -18.14
N GLN A 319 -13.99 26.56 -17.23
CA GLN A 319 -12.94 27.52 -17.58
C GLN A 319 -11.67 26.80 -18.03
N LEU A 320 -11.29 25.72 -17.35
CA LEU A 320 -10.17 24.88 -17.71
C LEU A 320 -10.33 24.26 -19.10
N ASP A 321 -11.53 23.77 -19.45
CA ASP A 321 -11.86 23.22 -20.77
C ASP A 321 -11.87 24.25 -21.89
N LYS A 322 -12.26 25.49 -21.57
CA LYS A 322 -12.26 26.59 -22.54
C LYS A 322 -10.90 27.26 -22.71
N ALA A 323 -9.98 27.14 -21.76
CA ALA A 323 -8.68 27.80 -21.79
C ALA A 323 -7.83 27.35 -22.99
N LYS A 324 -7.33 28.31 -23.78
CA LYS A 324 -6.51 28.05 -24.99
C LYS A 324 -5.10 28.60 -24.89
N SER A 325 -4.80 29.35 -23.83
CA SER A 325 -3.48 29.95 -23.62
C SER A 325 -3.13 30.01 -22.13
N ARG A 326 -1.88 30.38 -21.84
CA ARG A 326 -1.40 30.65 -20.49
C ARG A 326 -2.21 31.78 -19.84
N GLU A 327 -2.48 32.85 -20.59
CA GLU A 327 -3.21 34.03 -20.13
C GLU A 327 -4.67 33.70 -19.76
N ASP A 328 -5.27 32.69 -20.41
CA ASP A 328 -6.59 32.21 -20.00
C ASP A 328 -6.56 31.49 -18.66
N LEU A 329 -5.54 30.65 -18.43
CA LEU A 329 -5.35 29.93 -17.16
C LEU A 329 -5.06 30.89 -16.01
N GLU A 330 -4.19 31.87 -16.22
CA GLU A 330 -3.76 32.82 -15.17
C GLU A 330 -4.89 33.71 -14.62
N LYS A 331 -6.06 33.72 -15.27
CA LYS A 331 -7.26 34.42 -14.78
C LYS A 331 -7.93 33.72 -13.60
N PHE A 332 -7.71 32.42 -13.41
CA PHE A 332 -8.42 31.63 -12.40
C PHE A 332 -7.58 30.51 -11.77
N PHE A 333 -6.38 30.20 -12.29
CA PHE A 333 -5.55 29.09 -11.82
C PHE A 333 -4.12 29.56 -11.56
N ASP A 334 -3.53 29.13 -10.44
CA ASP A 334 -2.16 29.49 -10.05
C ASP A 334 -1.13 28.70 -10.88
N VAL A 335 -0.93 29.17 -12.11
CA VAL A 335 0.04 28.64 -13.07
C VAL A 335 1.46 28.65 -12.50
N LYS A 336 1.82 29.67 -11.72
CA LYS A 336 3.16 29.79 -11.13
C LYS A 336 3.42 28.64 -10.16
N THR A 337 2.50 28.40 -9.23
CA THR A 337 2.62 27.29 -8.27
C THR A 337 2.64 25.94 -9.00
N PHE A 338 1.81 25.77 -10.04
CA PHE A 338 1.84 24.56 -10.87
C PHE A 338 3.21 24.30 -11.50
N ILE A 339 3.80 25.28 -12.21
CA ILE A 339 5.10 25.13 -12.87
C ILE A 339 6.21 24.83 -11.85
N ARG A 340 6.18 25.50 -10.69
CA ARG A 340 7.12 25.26 -9.58
C ARG A 340 7.04 23.83 -9.04
N TRP A 341 5.84 23.25 -8.93
CA TRP A 341 5.67 21.84 -8.57
C TRP A 341 6.33 20.90 -9.59
N GLN A 342 6.22 21.19 -10.89
CA GLN A 342 6.79 20.32 -11.92
C GLN A 342 8.32 20.28 -11.87
N ALA A 343 8.97 21.44 -11.65
CA ALA A 343 10.42 21.51 -11.45
C ALA A 343 10.87 20.74 -10.20
N ALA A 344 10.14 20.85 -9.09
CA ALA A 344 10.45 20.12 -7.86
C ALA A 344 10.25 18.60 -8.03
N ARG A 345 9.14 18.17 -8.63
CA ARG A 345 8.85 16.75 -8.94
C ARG A 345 9.94 16.10 -9.77
N TYR A 346 10.49 16.82 -10.74
CA TYR A 346 11.60 16.35 -11.57
C TYR A 346 12.88 16.11 -10.76
N LEU A 347 13.33 17.11 -10.00
CA LEU A 347 14.58 16.99 -9.22
C LEU A 347 14.45 15.94 -8.11
N PHE A 348 13.29 15.89 -7.45
CA PHE A 348 13.08 15.02 -6.30
C PHE A 348 12.66 13.60 -6.72
N GLY A 349 12.39 13.35 -8.00
CA GLY A 349 12.04 12.02 -8.51
C GLY A 349 10.70 11.53 -8.00
N SER A 350 9.68 12.40 -8.02
CA SER A 350 8.36 12.14 -7.48
C SER A 350 7.55 11.18 -8.36
N TRP A 351 7.87 9.89 -8.28
CA TRP A 351 7.31 8.83 -9.12
C TRP A 351 5.80 8.67 -8.98
N ASP A 352 5.28 8.81 -7.76
CA ASP A 352 3.87 8.54 -7.49
C ASP A 352 2.97 9.69 -7.98
N HIS A 353 3.51 10.90 -8.13
CA HIS A 353 2.79 12.06 -8.66
C HIS A 353 2.73 12.12 -10.18
N LYS A 354 2.80 11.00 -10.91
CA LYS A 354 2.72 11.02 -12.38
C LYS A 354 1.45 11.68 -12.89
N THR A 355 1.57 12.32 -14.05
CA THR A 355 0.51 13.15 -14.61
C THR A 355 -0.78 12.39 -14.98
N ASN A 356 -0.64 11.15 -15.44
CA ASN A 356 -1.75 10.20 -15.68
C ASN A 356 -1.95 9.20 -14.52
N GLY A 357 -1.28 9.43 -13.38
CA GLY A 357 -1.42 8.64 -12.16
C GLY A 357 -2.47 9.24 -11.22
N PRO A 358 -2.96 8.46 -10.23
CA PRO A 358 -3.99 8.91 -9.29
C PRO A 358 -3.55 10.11 -8.42
N ASN A 359 -2.24 10.43 -8.38
CA ASN A 359 -1.67 11.44 -7.48
C ASN A 359 -1.04 12.63 -8.22
N ASN A 360 -1.39 12.91 -9.49
CA ASN A 360 -0.83 14.06 -10.24
C ASN A 360 -1.03 15.41 -9.53
N VAL A 361 -2.25 15.63 -9.03
CA VAL A 361 -2.61 16.68 -8.07
C VAL A 361 -3.50 16.01 -7.05
N ILE A 362 -3.18 16.14 -5.76
CA ILE A 362 -3.93 15.42 -4.72
C ILE A 362 -4.95 16.32 -4.02
N TYR A 363 -4.70 17.64 -3.98
CA TYR A 363 -5.67 18.63 -3.54
C TYR A 363 -5.69 19.87 -4.43
N LEU A 364 -6.86 20.51 -4.52
CA LEU A 364 -7.05 21.88 -4.98
C LEU A 364 -7.62 22.72 -3.85
N TYR A 365 -7.15 23.95 -3.73
CA TYR A 365 -7.74 24.96 -2.88
C TYR A 365 -8.22 26.13 -3.74
N HIS A 366 -9.49 26.50 -3.63
CA HIS A 366 -10.03 27.68 -4.28
C HIS A 366 -9.99 28.86 -3.31
N ASN A 367 -9.01 29.73 -3.53
CA ASN A 367 -8.76 30.90 -2.73
C ASN A 367 -9.70 32.03 -3.14
N THR A 368 -10.68 32.31 -2.27
CA THR A 368 -11.71 33.34 -2.47
C THR A 368 -11.50 34.57 -1.59
N VAL A 369 -10.51 34.55 -0.69
CA VAL A 369 -10.34 35.55 0.37
C VAL A 369 -9.18 36.52 0.10
N THR A 370 -8.16 36.08 -0.61
CA THR A 370 -7.11 37.00 -1.08
C THR A 370 -7.58 37.78 -2.31
N GLU A 371 -6.87 38.86 -2.68
CA GLU A 371 -7.23 39.77 -3.79
C GLU A 371 -7.38 39.11 -5.18
N LYS A 372 -7.15 37.79 -5.31
CA LYS A 372 -7.29 37.03 -6.56
C LYS A 372 -8.07 35.74 -6.33
N ASP A 373 -9.22 35.62 -7.00
CA ASP A 373 -10.07 34.44 -7.13
C ASP A 373 -9.34 33.33 -7.89
N MET A 374 -8.61 32.45 -7.18
CA MET A 374 -7.62 31.55 -7.79
C MET A 374 -7.67 30.12 -7.25
N TRP A 375 -7.53 29.14 -8.16
CA TRP A 375 -7.39 27.73 -7.85
C TRP A 375 -5.91 27.36 -7.72
N ILE A 376 -5.52 26.84 -6.55
CA ILE A 376 -4.14 26.53 -6.19
C ILE A 376 -3.96 25.01 -6.11
N PRO A 377 -3.04 24.41 -6.89
CA PRO A 377 -2.73 22.99 -6.80
C PRO A 377 -1.82 22.68 -5.61
N LEU A 378 -2.18 21.63 -4.86
CA LEU A 378 -1.52 21.21 -3.63
C LEU A 378 -1.12 19.73 -3.71
N LEU A 379 0.11 19.43 -3.29
CA LEU A 379 0.70 18.08 -3.30
C LEU A 379 1.09 17.62 -1.90
N TYR A 380 0.96 16.32 -1.65
CA TYR A 380 1.42 15.62 -0.44
C TYR A 380 1.83 14.17 -0.81
N ASP A 381 2.21 13.31 0.15
CA ASP A 381 2.53 11.89 -0.10
C ASP A 381 3.84 11.73 -0.89
N PHE A 382 4.95 12.14 -0.27
CA PHE A 382 6.27 12.17 -0.90
C PHE A 382 7.21 11.05 -0.41
N ASP A 383 6.66 9.97 0.12
CA ASP A 383 7.39 8.78 0.59
C ASP A 383 8.12 8.04 -0.55
N MET A 384 7.64 8.20 -1.79
CA MET A 384 8.28 7.67 -3.00
C MET A 384 9.20 8.66 -3.75
N ASN A 385 9.74 9.67 -3.07
CA ASN A 385 10.76 10.56 -3.65
C ASN A 385 12.18 9.97 -3.54
N PHE A 386 13.17 10.65 -4.13
CA PHE A 386 14.60 10.40 -3.97
C PHE A 386 15.00 8.94 -4.26
N GLY A 387 14.64 8.47 -5.45
CA GLY A 387 15.08 7.17 -5.97
C GLY A 387 14.28 5.97 -5.48
N HIS A 388 13.10 6.18 -4.88
CA HIS A 388 12.18 5.09 -4.53
C HIS A 388 11.32 4.72 -5.73
N THR A 389 11.39 3.47 -6.20
CA THR A 389 10.75 2.94 -7.41
C THR A 389 11.24 3.58 -8.72
N HIS A 390 11.65 4.85 -8.70
CA HIS A 390 12.30 5.56 -9.79
C HIS A 390 13.82 5.40 -9.73
N THR A 391 14.39 4.44 -10.47
CA THR A 391 15.83 4.12 -10.35
C THR A 391 16.73 4.81 -11.37
N LYS A 392 16.17 5.42 -12.40
CA LYS A 392 16.95 6.14 -13.41
C LYS A 392 17.21 7.57 -12.94
N THR A 393 18.45 7.88 -12.60
CA THR A 393 18.90 9.20 -12.15
C THR A 393 19.24 10.15 -13.30
N ASN A 394 19.36 9.61 -14.52
CA ASN A 394 19.86 10.29 -15.71
C ASN A 394 18.79 10.51 -16.80
N ARG A 395 17.61 10.98 -16.40
CA ARG A 395 16.50 11.26 -17.33
C ARG A 395 16.29 12.76 -17.48
N THR A 396 15.96 13.24 -18.68
CA THR A 396 15.59 14.64 -18.89
C THR A 396 14.22 14.95 -18.25
N PHE A 397 13.88 16.24 -18.13
CA PHE A 397 12.59 16.69 -17.64
C PHE A 397 11.45 16.11 -18.49
N SER A 398 11.60 16.11 -19.82
CA SER A 398 10.56 15.57 -20.70
C SER A 398 10.44 14.06 -20.61
N GLU A 399 11.55 13.34 -20.41
CA GLU A 399 11.48 11.89 -20.22
C GLU A 399 10.81 11.50 -18.90
N GLU A 400 11.01 12.31 -17.86
CA GLU A 400 10.56 12.03 -16.50
C GLU A 400 9.11 12.48 -16.24
N ILE A 401 8.78 13.73 -16.57
CA ILE A 401 7.57 14.42 -16.09
C ILE A 401 6.62 14.85 -17.22
N TYR A 402 7.11 15.08 -18.46
CA TYR A 402 6.25 15.57 -19.55
C TYR A 402 5.14 14.57 -19.89
N ASP A 403 3.94 15.11 -20.03
CA ASP A 403 2.76 14.34 -20.38
C ASP A 403 1.93 15.07 -21.45
N PRO A 404 1.94 14.60 -22.70
CA PRO A 404 1.19 15.23 -23.79
C PRO A 404 -0.33 15.09 -23.62
N ASN A 405 -0.82 14.15 -22.79
CA ASN A 405 -2.26 13.98 -22.56
C ASN A 405 -2.82 15.03 -21.60
N ASN A 406 -1.98 15.63 -20.76
CA ASN A 406 -2.38 16.74 -19.91
C ASN A 406 -2.20 18.05 -20.66
N LYS A 407 -3.31 18.68 -21.06
CA LYS A 407 -3.30 19.95 -21.82
C LYS A 407 -2.50 21.06 -21.15
N LEU A 408 -2.34 21.06 -19.82
CA LEU A 408 -1.52 22.07 -19.13
C LEU A 408 -0.06 22.02 -19.57
N PHE A 409 0.51 20.84 -19.80
CA PHE A 409 1.89 20.71 -20.27
C PHE A 409 2.05 21.29 -21.68
N THR A 410 1.07 21.06 -22.55
CA THR A 410 1.10 21.59 -23.93
C THR A 410 0.84 23.10 -23.96
N LEU A 411 -0.16 23.59 -23.22
CA LEU A 411 -0.50 25.02 -23.15
C LEU A 411 0.63 25.86 -22.56
N LEU A 412 1.26 25.37 -21.50
CA LEU A 412 2.38 26.03 -20.82
C LEU A 412 3.74 25.67 -21.43
N LYS A 413 3.76 24.80 -22.46
CA LYS A 413 4.98 24.32 -23.15
C LYS A 413 6.03 23.80 -22.16
N LEU A 414 5.62 22.95 -21.21
CA LEU A 414 6.51 22.43 -20.16
C LEU A 414 7.37 21.29 -20.71
N ASN A 415 8.59 21.59 -21.13
CA ASN A 415 9.55 20.65 -21.69
C ASN A 415 10.99 21.07 -21.36
N ASP A 416 11.96 20.33 -21.90
CA ASP A 416 13.41 20.58 -21.68
C ASP A 416 13.90 21.95 -22.19
N GLU A 417 13.13 22.64 -23.03
CA GLU A 417 13.50 23.94 -23.62
C GLU A 417 12.79 25.11 -22.93
N ASN A 418 11.91 24.85 -21.96
CA ASN A 418 11.12 25.89 -21.31
C ASN A 418 12.02 26.75 -20.39
N PRO A 419 12.15 28.07 -20.64
CA PRO A 419 13.07 28.92 -19.89
C PRO A 419 12.67 29.11 -18.42
N GLU A 420 11.37 29.04 -18.10
CA GLU A 420 10.89 29.13 -16.72
C GLU A 420 11.25 27.85 -15.94
N ILE A 421 11.09 26.67 -16.56
CA ILE A 421 11.54 25.41 -15.97
C ILE A 421 13.06 25.43 -15.78
N LEU A 422 13.84 25.77 -16.81
CA LEU A 422 15.30 25.78 -16.69
C LEU A 422 15.80 26.74 -15.60
N SER A 423 15.18 27.93 -15.50
CA SER A 423 15.47 28.89 -14.43
C SER A 423 15.15 28.33 -13.04
N LEU A 424 13.98 27.71 -12.86
CA LEU A 424 13.59 27.07 -11.61
C LEU A 424 14.50 25.89 -11.25
N LEU A 425 14.94 25.09 -12.22
CA LEU A 425 15.88 24.01 -11.98
C LEU A 425 17.23 24.54 -11.47
N GLN A 426 17.78 25.58 -12.11
CA GLN A 426 19.00 26.24 -11.62
C GLN A 426 18.83 26.81 -10.21
N GLU A 427 17.72 27.51 -9.96
CA GLU A 427 17.38 28.07 -8.66
C GLU A 427 17.34 26.96 -7.60
N TYR A 428 16.57 25.91 -7.83
CA TYR A 428 16.37 24.82 -6.89
C TYR A 428 17.65 24.02 -6.67
N MET A 429 18.43 23.75 -7.71
CA MET A 429 19.74 23.07 -7.59
C MET A 429 20.72 23.87 -6.75
N LYS A 430 20.75 25.19 -6.90
CA LYS A 430 21.63 26.06 -6.11
C LYS A 430 21.17 26.16 -4.66
N GLN A 431 19.86 26.33 -4.44
CA GLN A 431 19.30 26.56 -3.12
C GLN A 431 19.17 25.27 -2.31
N VAL A 432 18.36 24.30 -2.79
CA VAL A 432 17.87 23.19 -1.98
C VAL A 432 18.31 21.82 -2.47
N PHE A 433 18.48 21.62 -3.78
CA PHE A 433 18.93 20.37 -4.39
C PHE A 433 20.46 20.36 -4.62
N ASN A 434 21.18 21.06 -3.74
CA ASN A 434 22.64 21.11 -3.72
C ASN A 434 23.18 19.92 -2.90
N PRO A 435 24.11 19.08 -3.41
CA PRO A 435 24.68 17.96 -2.66
C PRO A 435 25.31 18.36 -1.31
N LEU A 436 25.95 19.53 -1.20
CA LEU A 436 26.48 20.06 0.07
C LEU A 436 25.37 20.21 1.11
N VAL A 437 24.21 20.71 0.68
CA VAL A 437 23.05 20.97 1.54
C VAL A 437 22.34 19.65 1.86
N LEU A 438 21.94 18.90 0.85
CA LEU A 438 21.09 17.72 1.04
C LEU A 438 21.79 16.57 1.73
N VAL A 439 23.05 16.28 1.40
CA VAL A 439 23.78 15.18 2.07
C VAL A 439 24.02 15.52 3.53
N THR A 440 24.29 16.79 3.84
CA THR A 440 24.37 17.28 5.23
C THR A 440 23.03 17.14 5.93
N ARG A 441 21.92 17.52 5.28
CA ARG A 441 20.58 17.39 5.83
C ARG A 441 20.20 15.94 6.11
N VAL A 442 20.50 15.02 5.18
CA VAL A 442 20.31 13.57 5.36
C VAL A 442 21.08 13.08 6.58
N ASN A 443 22.34 13.48 6.74
CA ASN A 443 23.16 13.09 7.90
C ASN A 443 22.56 13.60 9.22
N GLN A 444 22.13 14.86 9.27
CA GLN A 444 21.51 15.45 10.45
C GLN A 444 20.22 14.72 10.85
N LEU A 445 19.32 14.51 9.89
CA LEU A 445 18.05 13.81 10.15
C LEU A 445 18.29 12.35 10.52
N LYS A 446 19.23 11.67 9.85
CA LYS A 446 19.63 10.29 10.18
C LYS A 446 20.05 10.18 11.64
N VAL A 447 20.97 11.03 12.09
CA VAL A 447 21.44 11.05 13.49
C VAL A 447 20.30 11.37 14.45
N PHE A 448 19.44 12.33 14.10
CA PHE A 448 18.31 12.72 14.93
C PHE A 448 17.34 11.56 15.21
N ILE A 449 16.96 10.79 14.17
CA ILE A 449 15.95 9.74 14.32
C ILE A 449 16.52 8.36 14.62
N GLU A 450 17.85 8.18 14.55
CA GLU A 450 18.50 6.86 14.61
C GLU A 450 18.03 5.98 15.77
N LYS A 451 18.00 6.54 16.99
CA LYS A 451 17.61 5.78 18.19
C LYS A 451 16.14 5.35 18.16
N TYR A 452 15.26 6.15 17.56
CA TYR A 452 13.83 5.87 17.49
C TYR A 452 13.53 4.86 16.37
N ILE A 453 14.25 4.91 15.25
CA ILE A 453 14.16 3.87 14.22
C ILE A 453 14.67 2.54 14.76
N LYS A 454 15.75 2.55 15.55
CA LYS A 454 16.21 1.34 16.22
C LYS A 454 15.15 0.76 17.15
N GLU A 455 14.48 1.59 17.95
CA GLU A 455 13.36 1.18 18.81
C GLU A 455 12.18 0.62 17.98
N ASP A 456 11.88 1.21 16.83
CA ASP A 456 10.75 0.83 15.98
C ASP A 456 10.97 -0.42 15.12
N ARG A 457 12.21 -0.63 14.65
CA ARG A 457 12.57 -1.62 13.63
C ARG A 457 13.50 -2.74 14.13
N THR A 458 13.65 -2.85 15.45
CA THR A 458 14.35 -3.99 16.08
C THR A 458 13.32 -4.81 16.84
N PRO A 459 13.16 -6.11 16.54
CA PRO A 459 12.26 -6.97 17.29
C PRO A 459 12.66 -7.06 18.76
N ASP A 460 11.67 -7.22 19.65
CA ASP A 460 11.89 -7.59 21.04
C ASP A 460 12.35 -9.06 21.19
N ALA A 461 12.49 -9.54 22.43
CA ALA A 461 12.94 -10.89 22.72
C ALA A 461 11.97 -11.97 22.17
N GLU A 462 10.71 -11.60 22.00
CA GLU A 462 9.64 -12.43 21.44
C GLU A 462 9.51 -12.28 19.90
N GLY A 463 10.40 -11.50 19.28
CA GLY A 463 10.39 -11.26 17.83
C GLY A 463 9.31 -10.30 17.35
N LYS A 464 8.67 -9.54 18.25
CA LYS A 464 7.63 -8.57 17.91
C LYS A 464 8.21 -7.19 17.69
N LEU A 465 7.59 -6.48 16.76
CA LEU A 465 7.93 -5.10 16.45
C LEU A 465 6.77 -4.18 16.86
N PRO A 466 7.05 -2.96 17.37
CA PRO A 466 6.01 -2.02 17.80
C PRO A 466 4.96 -1.72 16.73
N GLY A 467 3.69 -1.67 17.14
CA GLY A 467 2.54 -1.25 16.31
C GLY A 467 2.26 -2.07 15.06
N ARG A 468 2.82 -3.28 14.94
CA ARG A 468 2.58 -4.18 13.80
C ARG A 468 1.55 -5.24 14.15
N PHE A 469 0.42 -5.18 13.46
CA PHE A 469 -0.62 -6.19 13.55
C PHE A 469 -0.25 -7.39 12.71
N ASP A 470 -0.43 -8.58 13.28
CA ASP A 470 -0.07 -9.81 12.60
C ASP A 470 -1.22 -10.26 11.70
N LYS A 471 -1.15 -9.81 10.44
CA LYS A 471 -2.11 -10.02 9.36
C LYS A 471 -1.78 -11.27 8.52
N THR A 472 -2.79 -11.75 7.78
CA THR A 472 -2.66 -12.87 6.83
C THR A 472 -1.71 -12.54 5.67
N PHE A 473 -1.88 -11.36 5.07
CA PHE A 473 -0.99 -10.83 4.04
C PHE A 473 0.29 -10.28 4.66
N LYS A 474 1.44 -10.61 4.05
CA LYS A 474 2.77 -10.09 4.41
C LYS A 474 3.38 -9.35 3.24
N SER A 475 3.68 -8.07 3.43
CA SER A 475 4.44 -7.31 2.42
C SER A 475 5.93 -7.43 2.64
N VAL A 476 6.71 -7.52 1.56
CA VAL A 476 8.17 -7.35 1.60
C VAL A 476 8.57 -6.00 2.21
N ARG A 477 7.72 -4.98 2.09
CA ARG A 477 7.97 -3.64 2.66
C ARG A 477 7.85 -3.64 4.19
N ASP A 478 7.11 -4.59 4.78
CA ASP A 478 7.07 -4.78 6.23
C ASP A 478 8.41 -5.33 6.78
N THR A 479 9.30 -5.83 5.92
CA THR A 479 10.57 -6.47 6.31
C THR A 479 11.75 -5.51 6.43
N PHE A 480 11.53 -4.22 6.18
CA PHE A 480 12.60 -3.22 6.31
C PHE A 480 12.98 -3.02 7.78
N ASP A 481 14.26 -3.24 8.06
CA ASP A 481 14.81 -3.24 9.41
C ASP A 481 15.66 -1.98 9.70
N TYR A 482 16.27 -1.94 10.89
CA TYR A 482 17.15 -0.83 11.29
C TYR A 482 18.43 -0.74 10.43
N ASN A 483 18.96 -1.86 9.94
CA ASN A 483 20.15 -1.85 9.08
C ASN A 483 19.84 -1.32 7.68
N ASP A 484 18.67 -1.66 7.13
CA ASP A 484 18.16 -1.10 5.89
C ASP A 484 18.07 0.43 5.97
N PHE A 485 17.58 0.97 7.08
CA PHE A 485 17.59 2.43 7.36
C PHE A 485 18.98 3.02 7.27
N LYS A 486 19.95 2.45 8.00
CA LYS A 486 21.32 2.99 8.03
C LYS A 486 21.99 2.97 6.65
N LYS A 487 21.68 1.97 5.84
CA LYS A 487 22.31 1.72 4.54
C LYS A 487 21.61 2.48 3.40
N ASN A 488 20.28 2.52 3.40
CA ASN A 488 19.52 3.21 2.36
C ASN A 488 19.53 4.75 2.51
N THR A 489 19.80 5.26 3.72
CA THR A 489 20.16 6.69 3.88
C THR A 489 21.53 7.03 3.26
N GLU A 490 22.34 6.03 2.89
CA GLU A 490 23.62 6.19 2.21
C GLU A 490 23.51 5.83 0.72
N PHE A 491 24.30 4.86 0.25
CA PHE A 491 24.46 4.47 -1.15
C PHE A 491 23.98 3.04 -1.43
N THR A 492 23.24 2.42 -0.51
CA THR A 492 22.74 1.06 -0.71
C THR A 492 21.37 1.05 -1.36
N THR A 493 21.29 0.37 -2.50
CA THR A 493 20.04 0.07 -3.19
C THR A 493 19.38 -1.15 -2.55
N ILE A 494 18.07 -1.06 -2.29
CA ILE A 494 17.25 -2.18 -1.82
C ILE A 494 16.36 -2.65 -2.96
N ARG A 495 16.46 -3.93 -3.30
CA ARG A 495 15.58 -4.62 -4.24
C ARG A 495 14.62 -5.52 -3.45
N ALA A 496 13.38 -5.08 -3.32
CA ALA A 496 12.34 -5.75 -2.57
C ALA A 496 11.37 -6.45 -3.53
N LYS A 497 11.32 -7.79 -3.46
CA LYS A 497 10.50 -8.63 -4.32
C LYS A 497 9.38 -9.31 -3.54
N GLN A 498 8.20 -9.32 -4.14
CA GLN A 498 7.02 -9.95 -3.58
C GLN A 498 6.54 -11.08 -4.51
N TYR A 499 6.23 -12.22 -3.88
CA TYR A 499 5.81 -13.42 -4.58
C TYR A 499 4.43 -13.90 -4.12
N ASN A 500 3.65 -14.40 -5.08
CA ASN A 500 2.53 -15.29 -4.85
C ASN A 500 3.03 -16.72 -5.06
N SER A 501 3.23 -17.46 -3.97
CA SER A 501 3.97 -18.73 -3.97
C SER A 501 5.35 -18.57 -4.62
N ASN A 502 5.51 -19.05 -5.86
CA ASN A 502 6.77 -19.01 -6.61
C ASN A 502 6.78 -17.96 -7.73
N ILE A 503 5.68 -17.24 -7.96
CA ILE A 503 5.56 -16.26 -9.03
C ILE A 503 5.79 -14.86 -8.48
N GLU A 504 6.84 -14.18 -8.96
CA GLU A 504 7.09 -12.76 -8.68
C GLU A 504 5.98 -11.92 -9.32
N TYR A 505 5.31 -11.08 -8.55
CA TYR A 505 4.26 -10.20 -9.07
C TYR A 505 4.49 -8.72 -8.80
N ASP A 506 5.37 -8.39 -7.86
CA ASP A 506 5.76 -7.01 -7.56
C ASP A 506 7.25 -6.95 -7.20
N THR A 507 7.95 -5.98 -7.76
CA THR A 507 9.35 -5.68 -7.45
C THR A 507 9.52 -4.17 -7.31
N THR A 508 9.93 -3.75 -6.12
CA THR A 508 10.28 -2.37 -5.80
C THR A 508 11.80 -2.25 -5.71
N ILE A 509 12.39 -1.28 -6.40
CA ILE A 509 13.82 -0.97 -6.29
C ILE A 509 13.95 0.43 -5.70
N ILE A 510 14.72 0.56 -4.63
CA ILE A 510 14.83 1.78 -3.83
C ILE A 510 16.31 2.14 -3.74
N LEU A 511 16.74 3.19 -4.45
CA LEU A 511 18.11 3.66 -4.39
C LEU A 511 18.45 4.23 -3.01
N GLY A 512 19.75 4.33 -2.71
CA GLY A 512 20.19 5.12 -1.58
C GLY A 512 19.84 6.61 -1.78
N ILE A 513 19.41 7.33 -0.74
CA ILE A 513 19.03 8.75 -0.89
C ILE A 513 20.20 9.57 -1.44
N LYS A 514 21.42 9.34 -0.93
CA LYS A 514 22.62 10.09 -1.38
C LYS A 514 22.98 9.75 -2.82
N GLN A 515 22.77 8.51 -3.23
CA GLN A 515 22.95 8.10 -4.62
C GLN A 515 22.04 8.92 -5.55
N TRP A 516 20.74 9.01 -5.26
CA TRP A 516 19.81 9.80 -6.09
C TRP A 516 20.25 11.26 -6.19
N ILE A 517 20.52 11.90 -5.05
CA ILE A 517 20.91 13.31 -4.99
C ILE A 517 22.12 13.58 -5.88
N ILE A 518 23.20 12.80 -5.70
CA ILE A 518 24.47 13.04 -6.38
C ILE A 518 24.35 12.79 -7.88
N GLU A 519 23.76 11.66 -8.28
CA GLU A 519 23.68 11.29 -9.69
C GLU A 519 22.71 12.18 -10.46
N ARG A 520 21.54 12.50 -9.88
CA ARG A 520 20.58 13.42 -10.48
C ARG A 520 21.20 14.81 -10.63
N PHE A 521 21.88 15.31 -9.60
CA PHE A 521 22.54 16.62 -9.67
C PHE A 521 23.60 16.66 -10.78
N LYS A 522 24.53 15.69 -10.82
CA LYS A 522 25.56 15.60 -11.87
C LYS A 522 24.95 15.54 -13.27
N PHE A 523 23.91 14.73 -13.45
CA PHE A 523 23.23 14.61 -14.73
C PHE A 523 22.61 15.94 -15.17
N VAL A 524 21.83 16.60 -14.31
CA VAL A 524 21.14 17.85 -14.65
C VAL A 524 22.16 18.96 -14.95
N CYS A 525 23.23 19.09 -14.15
CA CYS A 525 24.30 20.05 -14.43
C CYS A 525 24.91 19.85 -15.82
N SER A 526 25.27 18.61 -16.16
CA SER A 526 25.91 18.30 -17.44
C SER A 526 24.95 18.42 -18.63
N HIS A 527 23.72 17.92 -18.49
CA HIS A 527 22.76 17.85 -19.59
C HIS A 527 22.29 19.24 -20.01
N TYR A 528 21.88 20.07 -19.04
CA TYR A 528 21.39 21.42 -19.31
C TYR A 528 22.49 22.49 -19.31
N LYS A 529 23.76 22.08 -19.14
CA LYS A 529 24.95 22.95 -19.14
C LYS A 529 24.85 24.08 -18.10
N PHE A 530 24.35 23.77 -16.92
CA PHE A 530 24.26 24.73 -15.82
C PHE A 530 25.62 24.92 -15.15
N ASP A 531 25.91 26.15 -14.70
CA ASP A 531 27.05 26.40 -13.83
C ASP A 531 26.76 25.83 -12.42
N CYS A 532 27.43 24.73 -12.11
CA CYS A 532 27.32 24.03 -10.83
C CYS A 532 28.61 24.09 -10.00
N SER A 533 29.53 25.00 -10.32
CA SER A 533 30.84 25.14 -9.66
C SER A 533 30.75 25.40 -8.15
N TYR A 534 29.62 25.96 -7.68
CA TYR A 534 29.31 26.12 -6.25
C TYR A 534 29.26 24.79 -5.46
N SER A 535 29.22 23.64 -6.15
CA SER A 535 29.23 22.30 -5.56
C SER A 535 30.57 21.57 -5.70
N ASP A 536 31.59 22.17 -6.31
CA ASP A 536 32.87 21.51 -6.60
C ASP A 536 33.52 20.97 -5.32
N THR A 537 33.50 21.76 -4.24
CA THR A 537 34.02 21.36 -2.92
C THR A 537 33.34 20.11 -2.35
N PHE A 538 32.09 19.80 -2.74
CA PHE A 538 31.44 18.54 -2.36
C PHE A 538 32.16 17.34 -2.96
N PHE A 539 32.58 17.46 -4.22
CA PHE A 539 33.26 16.41 -4.97
C PHE A 539 34.76 16.31 -4.63
N GLU A 540 35.23 17.09 -3.65
CA GLU A 540 36.52 16.91 -2.99
C GLU A 540 36.38 16.10 -1.68
N THR A 541 35.15 15.86 -1.22
CA THR A 541 34.88 15.08 0.00
C THR A 541 34.91 13.57 -0.26
N LYS A 542 34.75 12.78 0.80
CA LYS A 542 34.60 11.31 0.71
C LYS A 542 33.43 10.84 -0.15
N TYR A 543 32.50 11.72 -0.53
CA TYR A 543 31.35 11.39 -1.37
C TYR A 543 31.63 11.52 -2.87
N ALA A 544 32.83 11.98 -3.25
CA ALA A 544 33.26 12.06 -4.64
C ALA A 544 33.26 10.69 -5.33
N ASN A 545 33.74 9.68 -4.60
CA ASN A 545 33.83 8.29 -5.02
C ASN A 545 33.09 7.43 -3.99
N TYR A 546 32.04 6.76 -4.43
CA TYR A 546 31.26 5.84 -3.60
C TYR A 546 30.98 4.57 -4.38
N THR A 547 30.73 3.49 -3.65
CA THR A 547 30.24 2.22 -4.20
C THR A 547 28.76 2.09 -3.89
N VAL A 548 28.01 1.55 -4.85
CA VAL A 548 26.60 1.22 -4.66
C VAL A 548 26.53 -0.26 -4.29
N ASP A 549 26.10 -0.54 -3.06
CA ASP A 549 25.78 -1.90 -2.63
C ASP A 549 24.31 -2.22 -2.98
N GLU A 550 24.00 -3.51 -3.18
CA GLU A 550 22.61 -3.98 -3.33
C GLU A 550 22.25 -4.92 -2.18
N ILE A 551 21.10 -4.69 -1.55
CA ILE A 551 20.44 -5.64 -0.65
C ILE A 551 19.20 -6.18 -1.35
N ARG A 552 19.02 -7.50 -1.31
CA ARG A 552 17.81 -8.16 -1.80
C ARG A 552 16.93 -8.57 -0.62
N LYS A 553 15.66 -8.22 -0.69
CA LYS A 553 14.61 -8.62 0.25
C LYS A 553 13.55 -9.36 -0.54
N GLU A 554 13.08 -10.49 -0.05
CA GLU A 554 12.03 -11.28 -0.68
C GLU A 554 10.97 -11.64 0.34
N GLN A 555 9.70 -11.56 -0.06
CA GLN A 555 8.58 -12.04 0.74
C GLN A 555 7.68 -12.91 -0.12
N ARG A 556 7.33 -14.10 0.40
CA ARG A 556 6.38 -15.01 -0.22
C ARG A 556 5.12 -15.05 0.64
N ASN A 557 3.98 -14.78 0.03
CA ASN A 557 2.70 -14.94 0.71
C ASN A 557 2.27 -16.41 0.71
N THR A 558 1.62 -16.81 1.80
CA THR A 558 0.95 -18.10 1.95
C THR A 558 -0.53 -17.97 1.58
N GLY A 559 -1.34 -18.97 1.89
CA GLY A 559 -2.76 -19.02 1.52
C GLY A 559 -2.99 -19.56 0.12
N CYS A 560 -4.21 -19.39 -0.38
CA CYS A 560 -4.65 -20.00 -1.63
C CYS A 560 -3.83 -19.51 -2.81
N ASN A 561 -3.12 -20.43 -3.47
CA ASN A 561 -2.18 -20.12 -4.54
C ASN A 561 -1.17 -19.00 -4.18
N GLY A 562 -0.86 -18.85 -2.89
CA GLY A 562 0.04 -17.83 -2.38
C GLY A 562 -0.49 -16.40 -2.47
N SER A 563 -1.80 -16.21 -2.65
CA SER A 563 -2.42 -14.89 -2.76
C SER A 563 -2.43 -14.06 -1.46
N GLY A 564 -2.16 -14.70 -0.30
CA GLY A 564 -2.40 -14.13 1.02
C GLY A 564 -3.85 -14.28 1.51
N TYR A 565 -4.77 -14.76 0.67
CA TYR A 565 -6.18 -14.98 0.99
C TYR A 565 -6.49 -16.47 1.16
N SER A 566 -7.59 -16.79 1.81
CA SER A 566 -8.04 -18.19 1.96
C SER A 566 -8.63 -18.75 0.68
N CYS A 567 -8.55 -20.07 0.51
CA CYS A 567 -9.34 -20.71 -0.54
C CYS A 567 -10.80 -20.68 -0.11
N CYS A 568 -11.70 -20.49 -1.08
CA CYS A 568 -13.12 -20.71 -0.83
C CYS A 568 -13.32 -22.19 -0.49
N ILE A 569 -14.09 -22.52 0.55
CA ILE A 569 -14.28 -23.91 1.00
C ILE A 569 -15.63 -24.49 0.59
N PHE A 570 -16.61 -23.64 0.25
CA PHE A 570 -17.92 -24.08 -0.19
C PHE A 570 -17.94 -24.30 -1.71
N PRO A 571 -18.40 -25.47 -2.20
CA PRO A 571 -18.52 -25.75 -3.63
C PRO A 571 -19.45 -24.79 -4.38
N GLU A 572 -20.46 -24.26 -3.70
CA GLU A 572 -21.48 -23.36 -4.25
C GLU A 572 -21.02 -21.88 -4.36
N THR A 573 -19.84 -21.55 -3.84
CA THR A 573 -19.34 -20.16 -3.87
C THR A 573 -19.13 -19.70 -5.30
N GLN A 574 -19.89 -18.66 -5.69
CA GLN A 574 -19.83 -18.10 -7.02
C GLN A 574 -18.73 -17.03 -7.14
N SER A 575 -18.25 -16.84 -8.37
CA SER A 575 -17.35 -15.73 -8.69
C SER A 575 -18.04 -14.40 -8.47
N TYR A 576 -17.39 -13.50 -7.73
CA TYR A 576 -17.92 -12.18 -7.37
C TYR A 576 -18.39 -11.35 -8.58
N ASN A 577 -17.77 -11.53 -9.75
CA ASN A 577 -18.13 -10.84 -10.99
C ASN A 577 -18.25 -11.80 -12.21
N GLY A 578 -18.45 -13.09 -11.97
CA GLY A 578 -18.60 -14.13 -13.02
C GLY A 578 -17.36 -14.43 -13.89
N LYS A 579 -16.32 -13.60 -13.84
CA LYS A 579 -15.07 -13.75 -14.63
C LYS A 579 -13.79 -13.79 -13.79
N SER A 580 -13.91 -13.60 -12.48
CA SER A 580 -12.76 -13.52 -11.57
C SER A 580 -12.57 -14.83 -10.79
N ASN A 581 -11.36 -15.10 -10.32
CA ASN A 581 -11.07 -16.20 -9.39
C ASN A 581 -11.36 -15.84 -7.93
N TRP A 582 -12.19 -14.82 -7.68
CA TRP A 582 -12.55 -14.35 -6.35
C TRP A 582 -13.98 -14.74 -6.00
N GLY A 583 -14.15 -15.30 -4.81
CA GLY A 583 -15.43 -15.56 -4.17
C GLY A 583 -15.54 -14.80 -2.85
N VAL A 584 -16.71 -14.87 -2.24
CA VAL A 584 -16.98 -14.30 -0.92
C VAL A 584 -17.66 -15.35 -0.06
N GLU A 585 -17.08 -15.67 1.09
CA GLU A 585 -17.63 -16.61 2.07
C GLU A 585 -17.62 -15.94 3.45
N GLY A 586 -18.76 -15.97 4.13
CA GLY A 586 -18.90 -15.36 5.45
C GLY A 586 -18.46 -13.89 5.54
N ASN A 587 -18.74 -13.13 4.48
CA ASN A 587 -18.34 -11.73 4.29
C ASN A 587 -16.83 -11.49 4.13
N GLN A 588 -16.04 -12.53 3.87
CA GLN A 588 -14.60 -12.42 3.60
C GLN A 588 -14.26 -12.84 2.17
N TRP A 589 -13.27 -12.16 1.59
CA TRP A 589 -12.75 -12.52 0.28
C TRP A 589 -11.96 -13.83 0.34
N CYS A 590 -12.26 -14.72 -0.61
CA CYS A 590 -11.54 -15.97 -0.80
C CYS A 590 -11.22 -16.18 -2.28
N VAL A 591 -10.22 -17.03 -2.55
CA VAL A 591 -9.82 -17.39 -3.90
C VAL A 591 -10.48 -18.71 -4.27
N LEU A 592 -11.20 -18.71 -5.39
CA LEU A 592 -11.77 -19.92 -5.97
C LEU A 592 -10.64 -20.80 -6.51
N THR A 593 -10.65 -22.07 -6.12
CA THR A 593 -9.73 -23.07 -6.66
C THR A 593 -10.22 -23.54 -8.03
N ASP A 594 -9.34 -24.15 -8.82
CA ASP A 594 -9.72 -24.69 -10.14
C ASP A 594 -10.86 -25.73 -10.08
N LYS A 595 -11.12 -26.31 -8.88
CA LYS A 595 -12.24 -27.23 -8.63
C LYS A 595 -13.61 -26.53 -8.50
N GLN A 596 -13.64 -25.22 -8.24
CA GLN A 596 -14.85 -24.44 -7.94
C GLN A 596 -15.24 -23.45 -9.04
N ILE A 597 -14.56 -23.44 -10.19
CA ILE A 597 -14.91 -22.54 -11.30
C ILE A 597 -15.75 -23.34 -12.31
N PRO A 598 -17.08 -23.17 -12.36
CA PRO A 598 -17.88 -23.72 -13.44
C PRO A 598 -17.52 -22.90 -14.69
N ASN A 599 -17.01 -23.57 -15.73
CA ASN A 599 -16.62 -22.96 -17.01
C ASN A 599 -15.35 -22.11 -17.01
N LYS A 600 -14.29 -22.53 -16.30
CA LYS A 600 -12.96 -22.23 -16.86
C LYS A 600 -12.85 -23.09 -18.10
N ILE A 601 -12.82 -22.45 -19.29
CA ILE A 601 -12.18 -23.07 -20.45
C ILE A 601 -10.81 -23.47 -19.91
N VAL A 602 -10.64 -24.77 -19.66
CA VAL A 602 -9.34 -25.36 -19.43
C VAL A 602 -8.60 -25.02 -20.71
N THR A 603 -7.82 -23.94 -20.70
CA THR A 603 -6.74 -23.79 -21.66
C THR A 603 -5.94 -25.06 -21.49
N PRO A 604 -5.97 -25.97 -22.47
CA PRO A 604 -5.31 -27.26 -22.32
C PRO A 604 -3.85 -26.98 -22.06
N ASP A 605 -3.36 -27.63 -21.02
CA ASP A 605 -1.99 -27.83 -20.59
C ASP A 605 -0.88 -27.11 -21.37
N LYS A 606 0.15 -26.71 -20.62
CA LYS A 606 1.51 -26.42 -21.11
C LYS A 606 2.14 -27.53 -21.98
N GLU A 607 1.40 -28.60 -22.31
CA GLU A 607 1.78 -29.77 -23.10
C GLU A 607 1.32 -29.70 -24.57
N CYS A 608 0.59 -28.65 -25.00
CA CYS A 608 0.23 -28.48 -26.40
C CYS A 608 1.45 -28.07 -27.27
N TRP A 609 2.25 -29.05 -27.66
CA TRP A 609 3.47 -28.86 -28.45
C TRP A 609 3.19 -28.14 -29.78
N SER A 610 2.05 -28.41 -30.43
CA SER A 610 1.71 -27.83 -31.74
C SER A 610 1.50 -26.31 -31.65
N TYR A 611 0.88 -25.85 -30.57
CA TYR A 611 0.67 -24.42 -30.36
C TYR A 611 1.95 -23.71 -29.96
N LEU A 612 2.77 -24.34 -29.13
CA LEU A 612 4.05 -23.78 -28.71
C LEU A 612 5.03 -23.62 -29.87
N GLU A 613 5.12 -24.61 -30.75
CA GLU A 613 6.12 -24.63 -31.82
C GLU A 613 5.63 -23.99 -33.13
N SER A 614 4.34 -24.10 -33.46
CA SER A 614 3.84 -23.70 -34.78
C SER A 614 2.60 -22.81 -34.71
N LYS A 615 2.16 -22.41 -33.50
CA LYS A 615 0.92 -21.63 -33.28
C LYS A 615 -0.34 -22.27 -33.87
N ILE A 616 -0.29 -23.57 -34.14
CA ILE A 616 -1.43 -24.38 -34.62
C ILE A 616 -2.08 -25.02 -33.38
N PRO A 617 -3.41 -24.92 -33.20
CA PRO A 617 -4.09 -25.45 -32.02
C PRO A 617 -3.87 -26.96 -31.86
N CYS A 618 -3.92 -27.46 -30.63
CA CYS A 618 -4.03 -28.90 -30.41
C CYS A 618 -5.46 -29.36 -30.64
N CYS A 619 -5.60 -30.61 -31.05
CA CYS A 619 -6.89 -31.25 -31.17
C CYS A 619 -7.57 -31.27 -29.80
N GLN A 620 -8.85 -30.94 -29.74
CA GLN A 620 -9.63 -30.84 -28.51
C GLN A 620 -10.58 -32.03 -28.36
N ASP A 621 -11.09 -32.57 -29.46
CA ASP A 621 -11.96 -33.73 -29.47
C ASP A 621 -11.10 -34.98 -29.27
N PRO A 622 -11.30 -35.76 -28.18
CA PRO A 622 -10.59 -37.00 -28.00
C PRO A 622 -10.89 -37.97 -29.14
N ARG A 623 -11.97 -37.86 -29.92
CA ARG A 623 -12.27 -38.79 -31.02
C ARG A 623 -11.53 -38.47 -32.32
N THR A 624 -10.71 -37.42 -32.35
CA THR A 624 -10.01 -36.98 -33.56
C THR A 624 -9.00 -38.03 -34.01
N LYS A 625 -9.15 -38.50 -35.26
CA LYS A 625 -8.25 -39.49 -35.86
C LYS A 625 -6.93 -38.85 -36.27
N ILE A 626 -5.84 -39.58 -36.11
CA ILE A 626 -4.56 -39.22 -36.70
C ILE A 626 -4.71 -39.24 -38.22
N LYS A 627 -4.60 -38.07 -38.84
CA LYS A 627 -4.60 -37.92 -40.30
C LYS A 627 -3.19 -38.02 -40.87
N LYS A 628 -2.18 -37.58 -40.12
CA LYS A 628 -0.79 -37.57 -40.58
C LYS A 628 0.18 -37.65 -39.41
N ILE A 629 1.27 -38.39 -39.61
CA ILE A 629 2.46 -38.35 -38.74
C ILE A 629 3.57 -37.67 -39.53
N ASP A 630 4.25 -36.69 -38.93
CA ASP A 630 5.37 -36.02 -39.58
C ASP A 630 6.72 -36.73 -39.37
N GLU A 631 7.75 -36.25 -40.05
CA GLU A 631 9.11 -36.82 -40.04
C GLU A 631 9.76 -36.83 -38.64
N LYS A 632 9.22 -36.07 -37.69
CA LYS A 632 9.67 -36.02 -36.29
C LYS A 632 8.83 -36.94 -35.38
N GLY A 633 7.95 -37.75 -35.96
CA GLY A 633 7.06 -38.66 -35.22
C GLY A 633 5.88 -37.96 -34.56
N LYS A 634 5.54 -36.73 -34.96
CA LYS A 634 4.44 -35.98 -34.35
C LYS A 634 3.14 -36.19 -35.10
N GLU A 635 2.08 -36.40 -34.35
CA GLU A 635 0.78 -36.83 -34.85
C GLU A 635 -0.16 -35.63 -35.01
N TRP A 636 -0.81 -35.54 -36.16
CA TRP A 636 -1.68 -34.45 -36.55
C TRP A 636 -3.07 -34.97 -36.87
N GLY A 637 -4.08 -34.30 -36.32
CA GLY A 637 -5.49 -34.50 -36.61
C GLY A 637 -6.08 -33.31 -37.37
N GLU A 638 -7.39 -33.40 -37.60
CA GLU A 638 -8.17 -32.33 -38.23
C GLU A 638 -9.51 -32.21 -37.51
N GLU A 639 -9.81 -31.01 -37.03
CA GLU A 639 -11.06 -30.67 -36.35
C GLU A 639 -11.65 -29.44 -37.02
N ASN A 640 -12.94 -29.45 -37.35
CA ASN A 640 -13.60 -28.35 -38.04
C ASN A 640 -12.89 -27.88 -39.33
N ASN A 641 -12.31 -28.82 -40.09
CA ASN A 641 -11.48 -28.60 -41.29
C ASN A 641 -10.18 -27.82 -41.03
N GLU A 642 -9.77 -27.66 -39.77
CA GLU A 642 -8.50 -27.05 -39.39
C GLU A 642 -7.53 -28.11 -38.84
N LYS A 643 -6.26 -27.99 -39.22
CA LYS A 643 -5.21 -28.89 -38.76
C LYS A 643 -4.96 -28.65 -37.27
N CYS A 644 -4.84 -29.73 -36.50
CA CYS A 644 -4.54 -29.66 -35.08
C CYS A 644 -3.51 -30.72 -34.66
N GLY A 645 -2.72 -30.43 -33.63
CA GLY A 645 -1.73 -31.38 -33.09
C GLY A 645 -2.33 -32.34 -32.06
N ILE A 646 -2.08 -33.63 -32.17
CA ILE A 646 -2.56 -34.64 -31.21
C ILE A 646 -1.59 -34.75 -30.03
N THR A 647 -2.13 -34.83 -28.81
CA THR A 647 -1.34 -34.86 -27.56
C THR A 647 -1.51 -36.16 -26.80
N LYS A 648 -0.54 -36.50 -25.93
CA LYS A 648 -0.55 -37.72 -25.11
C LYS A 648 -1.79 -37.84 -24.21
N ASN A 649 -2.30 -36.71 -23.70
CA ASN A 649 -3.51 -36.68 -22.86
C ASN A 649 -4.80 -37.00 -23.64
N GLN A 650 -4.80 -36.92 -24.97
CA GLN A 650 -5.94 -37.37 -25.78
C GLN A 650 -6.00 -38.90 -25.90
N TYR A 651 -4.86 -39.60 -25.91
CA TYR A 651 -4.84 -41.07 -25.90
C TYR A 651 -5.45 -41.65 -24.62
N VAL A 652 -5.21 -41.00 -23.48
CA VAL A 652 -5.82 -41.35 -22.19
C VAL A 652 -7.34 -41.18 -22.23
N LYS A 653 -7.86 -40.23 -23.03
CA LYS A 653 -9.30 -39.96 -23.18
C LYS A 653 -9.96 -40.77 -24.31
N GLN A 654 -9.17 -41.37 -25.20
CA GLN A 654 -9.65 -42.19 -26.31
C GLN A 654 -9.94 -43.63 -25.90
N CYS A 655 -9.24 -44.15 -24.90
CA CYS A 655 -9.28 -45.56 -24.56
C CYS A 655 -9.58 -45.67 -23.08
N PRO A 656 -10.74 -46.24 -22.69
CA PRO A 656 -11.26 -46.21 -21.33
C PRO A 656 -10.23 -46.59 -20.25
N ASP A 657 -9.34 -47.53 -20.58
CA ASP A 657 -8.41 -48.15 -19.64
C ASP A 657 -6.91 -47.91 -19.97
N TYR A 658 -6.57 -46.86 -20.73
CA TYR A 658 -5.15 -46.57 -21.02
C TYR A 658 -4.34 -46.22 -19.76
N ALA A 659 -4.97 -45.54 -18.80
CA ALA A 659 -4.32 -45.12 -17.56
C ALA A 659 -4.13 -46.26 -16.54
N THR A 660 -4.81 -47.40 -16.72
CA THR A 660 -4.76 -48.54 -15.80
C THR A 660 -3.67 -49.56 -16.17
N GLY A 661 -2.86 -49.28 -17.20
CA GLY A 661 -1.68 -50.04 -17.59
C GLY A 661 -1.81 -50.85 -18.87
N TYR A 662 -2.98 -50.85 -19.52
CA TYR A 662 -3.21 -51.50 -20.81
C TYR A 662 -3.04 -50.53 -21.96
N SER A 663 -2.37 -50.95 -23.04
CA SER A 663 -2.24 -50.14 -24.25
C SER A 663 -3.58 -50.01 -24.98
N CYS A 664 -3.74 -49.01 -25.85
CA CYS A 664 -4.90 -48.92 -26.72
C CYS A 664 -4.72 -49.80 -27.97
N CYS A 665 -5.79 -50.41 -28.46
CA CYS A 665 -5.74 -51.20 -29.69
C CYS A 665 -5.63 -50.30 -30.93
N TYR A 666 -4.89 -50.76 -31.94
CA TYR A 666 -4.79 -50.12 -33.26
C TYR A 666 -5.99 -50.45 -34.16
N GLU A 667 -6.58 -51.64 -33.99
CA GLU A 667 -7.75 -52.15 -34.70
C GLU A 667 -8.99 -52.16 -33.80
N CYS A 668 -10.17 -52.08 -34.43
CA CYS A 668 -11.46 -52.10 -33.76
C CYS A 668 -12.02 -53.51 -33.55
N ASN A 669 -11.14 -54.51 -33.43
CA ASN A 669 -11.52 -55.92 -33.33
C ASN A 669 -11.76 -56.29 -31.87
N ILE A 670 -13.02 -56.30 -31.48
CA ILE A 670 -13.45 -56.63 -30.12
C ILE A 670 -13.40 -58.15 -29.95
N VAL A 671 -12.56 -58.63 -29.03
CA VAL A 671 -12.42 -60.06 -28.70
C VAL A 671 -13.00 -60.39 -27.32
N TYR A 672 -13.21 -59.39 -26.46
CA TYR A 672 -13.77 -59.57 -25.13
C TYR A 672 -14.45 -58.28 -24.64
N ASN A 673 -15.50 -58.42 -23.83
CA ASN A 673 -16.19 -57.29 -23.19
C ASN A 673 -16.61 -57.67 -21.76
N ASP A 674 -16.25 -56.83 -20.80
CA ASP A 674 -16.57 -56.97 -19.37
C ASP A 674 -17.18 -55.70 -18.76
N GLY A 675 -17.74 -54.84 -19.61
CA GLY A 675 -18.06 -53.45 -19.30
C GLY A 675 -17.18 -52.44 -20.05
N HIS A 676 -16.01 -52.87 -20.52
CA HIS A 676 -15.20 -52.18 -21.53
C HIS A 676 -14.92 -53.12 -22.70
N ASP A 677 -14.73 -52.56 -23.90
CA ASP A 677 -14.39 -53.34 -25.10
C ASP A 677 -12.87 -53.59 -25.14
N TRP A 678 -12.46 -54.84 -25.37
CA TRP A 678 -11.05 -55.27 -25.38
C TRP A 678 -10.68 -55.96 -26.68
N GLY A 679 -9.44 -55.72 -27.13
CA GLY A 679 -8.79 -56.39 -28.25
C GLY A 679 -7.53 -57.14 -27.80
N ILE A 680 -7.01 -58.01 -28.67
CA ILE A 680 -5.69 -58.62 -28.51
C ILE A 680 -4.85 -58.31 -29.74
N GLU A 681 -3.74 -57.62 -29.53
CA GLU A 681 -2.79 -57.28 -30.59
C GLU A 681 -1.39 -57.65 -30.15
N ASN A 682 -0.64 -58.31 -31.06
CA ASN A 682 0.71 -58.82 -30.76
C ASN A 682 0.77 -59.67 -29.49
N GLY A 683 -0.30 -60.42 -29.20
CA GLY A 683 -0.40 -61.31 -28.03
C GLY A 683 -0.60 -60.60 -26.69
N LYS A 684 -0.93 -59.30 -26.68
CA LYS A 684 -1.20 -58.52 -25.46
C LYS A 684 -2.62 -57.94 -25.48
N TRP A 685 -3.20 -57.83 -24.29
CA TRP A 685 -4.49 -57.18 -24.10
C TRP A 685 -4.38 -55.67 -24.31
N CYS A 686 -5.32 -55.13 -25.07
CA CYS A 686 -5.46 -53.70 -25.31
C CYS A 686 -6.91 -53.25 -25.17
N SER A 687 -7.10 -52.01 -24.73
CA SER A 687 -8.42 -51.38 -24.60
C SER A 687 -8.85 -50.83 -25.97
N ILE A 688 -10.08 -51.15 -26.40
CA ILE A 688 -10.61 -50.69 -27.69
C ILE A 688 -10.93 -49.20 -27.59
N PRO A 689 -10.39 -48.35 -28.48
CA PRO A 689 -10.66 -46.91 -28.43
C PRO A 689 -12.14 -46.60 -28.70
N TYR A 690 -12.68 -45.57 -28.05
CA TYR A 690 -14.06 -45.07 -28.26
C TYR A 690 -14.35 -44.71 -29.72
N SER A 691 -13.33 -44.42 -30.53
CA SER A 691 -13.48 -44.18 -31.97
C SER A 691 -13.99 -45.40 -32.75
N CYS A 692 -13.88 -46.60 -32.18
CA CYS A 692 -14.39 -47.85 -32.74
C CYS A 692 -15.91 -48.01 -32.52
N ASN A 693 -16.46 -47.32 -31.52
CA ASN A 693 -17.89 -47.27 -31.28
C ASN A 693 -18.54 -46.19 -32.16
N LYS A 694 -18.79 -46.55 -33.42
CA LYS A 694 -19.77 -45.87 -34.28
C LYS A 694 -20.95 -46.78 -34.55
N LYS A 695 -22.11 -46.40 -34.02
CA LYS A 695 -23.36 -46.52 -34.77
C LYS A 695 -23.62 -45.20 -35.46
#